data_AF-A0A9J6ASV0-F1
#
_entry.id   AF-A0A9J6ASV0-F1
#
_cell.length_a   1.000
_cell.length_b   1.000
_cell.length_c   1.000
_cell.angle_alpha   90.00
_cell.angle_beta   90.00
_cell.angle_gamma   90.00
#
_symmetry.space_group_name_H-M   'P 1'
#
loop_
_entity.id
_entity.type
_entity.pdbx_description
1 polymer ?
#
loop_
_entity_poly.entity_id
_entity_poly.type
_entity_poly.pdbx_seq_one_letter_code
_entity_poly.pdbx_strand_id
1 'polypeptide(L)'
;MGKVVERFGLFLNITPIFVVIIVSFCLLEAKAHEVVTNNSRKSCDLFEGSWVFDNSYPSYNSTTCPFIRKEFDCIKYSKPNLDYLKYRWQPKGCVLSRFDGKKFMKRYKGKKIMYIGDSLSLNNFESLLCLLHAALPKSKFKQQINKHSVSVTFEDYGVEVILFHSNYLVDIEVVRNVGRVLKLNSIKSGEIWKQADVLIFNTWLWYLRADSKQQWDFVENNGTISKDMNRIEAFRIGLNTWAKWVDRDIDTKKTKVFYQGASATHYHGFEWGEPEVKNCFNETRPVRGSTYPSGLPIPVNIVKQVLKNMSKPIVNLLDITKLTQLRKDGHPSIYNVLIGSSEANGCDLFEGNWIIDNSYPLYDSKACPFIRREFDCIKFGRTNLDYLKYRWQPSNGCVLPRFDGKDFLENFRGKKIMYIGDSLSLNIYESLLCLLHAAVPQAKYNQVILRENVTVTFLDYGVEIVLFHSNLLVDIEVEKIGRVLKLDSIKDGQIWKNFDLLIFNTWLWYTRRPPGQQWDFVEYNGKILKDMDRVEAFRAGLKTWAKWVETDVDTTKTKVFFQGTSPAHYHGSEWGEPTVNSCLNETTPVNGSTYPSGLPIPVDIVKEELKNMSKPIVNLLDITKLSQLRKDGHPSIYNGNHGLDCTHWCIAMLTVFSRFYSDAIAKKLVHIERNPTRIISKQEEAEIITSNCNLFEGSWVIDDEVIHPLYNTTTCPFIRTMFDCTNRPDRQYLKYKWQPSACNLPRFDGRELLRKYKGKQIMFIGDSLSLNNYESFLCLLYVSVPEMNYKTKLTNQSVTDYEVLVTLFNSLFLVDVEVEPNIGRVLKLNSIKNGEIWKQADVLIFNTWLWWTRGKPKQPWDYIEDGGRLVKDMNRITAFQRGLNTWVKWVETHVDPTKTKVFYQGEAASHHHGEDWGEPGVKGCSNETRPVMGSIYPGGLPLAAQIVKKVLKKMRKKESIFLLDITILSHLRKDGHPANHNGNKGIDCTHFCLSGVPDTWNQLFYVSLF
;
A
#
# COMPACT_ATOMS: atom_id res chain seq x y z
N MET A 1 -2.49 70.45 -35.39
CA MET A 1 -3.86 70.28 -35.95
C MET A 1 -4.71 69.61 -34.86
N GLY A 2 -5.88 70.09 -34.47
CA GLY A 2 -7.02 70.44 -35.35
C GLY A 2 -7.97 69.23 -35.32
N LYS A 3 -8.82 69.00 -34.31
CA LYS A 3 -9.99 69.76 -33.79
C LYS A 3 -11.26 69.58 -34.67
N VAL A 4 -12.41 69.56 -33.98
CA VAL A 4 -13.84 69.60 -34.43
C VAL A 4 -14.34 68.30 -35.14
N VAL A 5 -15.62 67.86 -35.11
CA VAL A 5 -16.93 68.52 -34.78
C VAL A 5 -17.86 67.63 -33.92
N GLU A 6 -18.71 68.24 -33.08
CA GLU A 6 -19.84 67.65 -32.32
C GLU A 6 -21.19 67.84 -33.04
N ARG A 7 -22.20 66.97 -32.80
CA ARG A 7 -23.66 67.17 -33.04
C ARG A 7 -24.46 66.08 -32.31
N PHE A 8 -25.59 66.25 -31.59
CA PHE A 8 -26.41 67.35 -31.01
C PHE A 8 -27.00 66.77 -29.69
N GLY A 9 -27.29 67.52 -28.61
CA GLY A 9 -28.54 68.28 -28.37
C GLY A 9 -29.79 67.38 -28.30
N LEU A 10 -30.66 67.36 -27.26
CA LEU A 10 -30.98 68.34 -26.21
C LEU A 10 -31.76 67.63 -25.06
N PHE A 11 -31.69 68.12 -23.81
CA PHE A 11 -32.87 68.38 -22.94
C PHE A 11 -32.45 69.07 -21.63
N LEU A 12 -33.24 70.06 -21.20
CA LEU A 12 -33.04 70.92 -20.03
C LEU A 12 -34.04 70.58 -18.91
N ASN A 13 -33.58 70.61 -17.64
CA ASN A 13 -34.25 70.99 -16.38
C ASN A 13 -33.84 70.10 -15.18
N ILE A 14 -34.16 70.57 -13.96
CA ILE A 14 -33.92 69.94 -12.63
C ILE A 14 -32.49 70.22 -12.10
N THR A 15 -32.22 71.39 -11.51
CA THR A 15 -32.43 71.82 -10.09
C THR A 15 -31.34 71.31 -9.10
N PRO A 16 -31.13 71.97 -7.93
CA PRO A 16 -29.80 72.02 -7.30
C PRO A 16 -29.51 70.83 -6.40
N ILE A 17 -28.69 69.89 -6.89
CA ILE A 17 -28.13 68.79 -6.08
C ILE A 17 -26.58 68.85 -6.02
N PHE A 18 -25.92 69.49 -6.99
CA PHE A 18 -24.46 69.43 -7.13
C PHE A 18 -23.64 70.26 -6.13
N VAL A 19 -24.22 71.26 -5.46
CA VAL A 19 -23.48 72.10 -4.48
C VAL A 19 -23.51 71.48 -3.06
N VAL A 20 -24.48 70.63 -2.74
CA VAL A 20 -24.55 69.93 -1.45
C VAL A 20 -23.56 68.76 -1.37
N ILE A 21 -23.21 68.14 -2.51
CA ILE A 21 -22.32 66.98 -2.56
C ILE A 21 -20.87 67.33 -2.18
N ILE A 22 -20.38 68.52 -2.52
CA ILE A 22 -19.00 68.94 -2.22
C ILE A 22 -18.79 69.23 -0.72
N VAL A 23 -19.80 69.76 -0.02
CA VAL A 23 -19.71 70.03 1.42
C VAL A 23 -19.83 68.72 2.24
N SER A 24 -20.64 67.76 1.79
CA SER A 24 -20.74 66.45 2.45
C SER A 24 -19.49 65.57 2.29
N PHE A 25 -18.68 65.76 1.23
CA PHE A 25 -17.45 64.97 1.04
C PHE A 25 -16.24 65.51 1.83
N CYS A 26 -16.16 66.81 2.13
CA CYS A 26 -15.03 67.37 2.90
C CYS A 26 -15.16 67.22 4.43
N LEU A 27 -16.29 66.71 4.95
CA LEU A 27 -16.48 66.44 6.40
C LEU A 27 -16.14 65.00 6.82
N LEU A 28 -15.71 64.14 5.89
CA LEU A 28 -15.44 62.71 6.14
C LEU A 28 -13.96 62.34 6.35
N GLU A 29 -13.00 63.25 6.14
CA GLU A 29 -11.56 62.97 6.34
C GLU A 29 -10.94 63.61 7.60
N ALA A 30 -11.69 64.36 8.41
CA ALA A 30 -11.13 65.11 9.55
C ALA A 30 -11.97 65.09 10.85
N LYS A 31 -12.42 63.91 11.32
CA LYS A 31 -12.77 63.69 12.75
C LYS A 31 -12.92 62.20 13.12
N ALA A 32 -11.79 61.58 13.50
CA ALA A 32 -11.78 60.31 14.23
C ALA A 32 -10.49 60.14 15.08
N HIS A 33 -10.06 61.21 15.75
CA HIS A 33 -9.32 61.04 17.00
C HIS A 33 -10.34 60.83 18.13
N GLU A 34 -9.95 60.08 19.15
CA GLU A 34 -10.80 59.45 20.18
C GLU A 34 -11.98 60.30 20.69
N VAL A 35 -13.19 59.74 20.67
CA VAL A 35 -13.84 59.10 21.84
C VAL A 35 -15.09 58.34 21.34
N VAL A 36 -15.12 57.02 21.54
CA VAL A 36 -16.38 56.27 21.72
C VAL A 36 -16.22 55.38 22.95
N THR A 37 -16.71 55.91 24.07
CA THR A 37 -16.96 55.18 25.31
C THR A 37 -17.87 53.98 25.07
N ASN A 38 -17.57 52.87 25.75
CA ASN A 38 -18.45 51.71 25.98
C ASN A 38 -19.51 51.41 24.91
N ASN A 39 -19.10 50.65 23.89
CA ASN A 39 -19.99 49.63 23.33
C ASN A 39 -19.20 48.33 23.16
N SER A 40 -19.81 47.20 23.51
CA SER A 40 -19.11 45.93 23.72
C SER A 40 -18.42 45.43 22.44
N ARG A 41 -17.09 45.57 22.37
CA ARG A 41 -16.29 44.99 21.28
C ARG A 41 -16.42 43.47 21.31
N LYS A 42 -17.25 42.92 20.41
CA LYS A 42 -17.24 41.48 20.08
C LYS A 42 -15.80 41.11 19.70
N SER A 43 -15.14 40.30 20.51
CA SER A 43 -13.80 39.81 20.23
C SER A 43 -13.81 39.00 18.94
N CYS A 44 -12.98 39.35 17.96
CA CYS A 44 -12.77 38.48 16.81
C CYS A 44 -11.85 37.33 17.23
N ASP A 45 -12.41 36.12 17.26
CA ASP A 45 -11.62 34.90 17.35
C ASP A 45 -11.18 34.51 15.94
N LEU A 46 -9.86 34.47 15.72
CA LEU A 46 -9.27 34.15 14.41
C LEU A 46 -9.44 32.67 14.02
N PHE A 47 -9.75 31.79 14.98
CA PHE A 47 -9.81 30.34 14.80
C PHE A 47 -11.24 29.78 14.80
N GLU A 48 -12.25 30.62 15.05
CA GLU A 48 -13.67 30.31 14.93
C GLU A 48 -14.28 30.98 13.69
N GLY A 49 -14.87 30.20 12.79
CA GLY A 49 -15.24 30.66 11.45
C GLY A 49 -15.61 29.53 10.49
N SER A 50 -15.49 29.78 9.18
CA SER A 50 -15.72 28.79 8.13
C SER A 50 -14.79 28.99 6.92
N TRP A 51 -14.71 27.97 6.06
CA TRP A 51 -14.01 28.08 4.77
C TRP A 51 -14.94 28.66 3.70
N VAL A 52 -14.42 29.65 2.96
CA VAL A 52 -15.13 30.35 1.88
C VAL A 52 -14.33 30.20 0.60
N PHE A 53 -15.02 29.91 -0.50
CA PHE A 53 -14.42 29.81 -1.83
C PHE A 53 -14.07 31.21 -2.36
N ASP A 54 -12.85 31.39 -2.86
CA ASP A 54 -12.29 32.67 -3.30
C ASP A 54 -11.39 32.43 -4.53
N ASN A 55 -11.84 32.88 -5.69
CA ASN A 55 -11.12 32.70 -6.96
C ASN A 55 -9.71 33.31 -6.98
N SER A 56 -9.44 34.28 -6.10
CA SER A 56 -8.14 34.97 -5.98
C SER A 56 -7.08 34.16 -5.23
N TYR A 57 -7.42 32.98 -4.70
CA TYR A 57 -6.51 31.99 -4.14
C TYR A 57 -6.05 30.99 -5.24
N PRO A 58 -4.97 30.21 -5.05
CA PRO A 58 -4.04 30.22 -3.92
C PRO A 58 -3.19 31.51 -3.88
N SER A 59 -2.46 31.72 -2.78
CA SER A 59 -1.57 32.89 -2.62
C SER A 59 -0.24 32.78 -3.37
N TYR A 60 0.11 31.59 -3.86
CA TYR A 60 1.27 31.30 -4.71
C TYR A 60 0.98 30.08 -5.60
N ASN A 61 1.75 29.89 -6.68
CA ASN A 61 1.70 28.68 -7.50
C ASN A 61 2.78 27.68 -7.04
N SER A 62 2.40 26.45 -6.68
CA SER A 62 3.35 25.45 -6.16
C SER A 62 4.44 25.11 -7.19
N THR A 63 4.09 25.01 -8.47
CA THR A 63 5.03 24.62 -9.54
C THR A 63 6.15 25.63 -9.79
N THR A 64 6.04 26.84 -9.21
CA THR A 64 7.05 27.89 -9.26
C THR A 64 7.86 28.04 -7.97
N CYS A 65 7.51 27.33 -6.89
CA CYS A 65 8.20 27.45 -5.61
C CYS A 65 9.35 26.42 -5.51
N PRO A 66 10.62 26.84 -5.34
CA PRO A 66 11.75 25.92 -5.30
C PRO A 66 11.88 25.13 -3.97
N PHE A 67 11.06 25.46 -2.97
CA PHE A 67 11.16 24.92 -1.61
C PHE A 67 10.21 23.75 -1.34
N ILE A 68 9.23 23.50 -2.20
CA ILE A 68 8.20 22.48 -1.95
C ILE A 68 8.80 21.11 -2.20
N ARG A 69 8.73 20.25 -1.18
CA ARG A 69 9.15 18.86 -1.35
C ARG A 69 8.16 18.06 -2.18
N LYS A 70 8.73 17.04 -2.81
CA LYS A 70 8.03 16.01 -3.60
C LYS A 70 6.80 15.41 -2.90
N GLU A 71 6.76 15.31 -1.57
CA GLU A 71 5.60 14.75 -0.84
C GLU A 71 4.43 15.74 -0.65
N PHE A 72 4.60 17.02 -0.97
CA PHE A 72 3.56 18.05 -0.82
C PHE A 72 3.12 18.72 -2.13
N ASP A 73 3.88 18.58 -3.23
CA ASP A 73 3.54 19.20 -4.52
C ASP A 73 2.46 18.43 -5.31
N CYS A 74 1.24 18.45 -4.78
CA CYS A 74 0.09 17.75 -5.33
C CYS A 74 -0.24 18.15 -6.79
N ILE A 75 0.15 19.37 -7.21
CA ILE A 75 -0.03 19.84 -8.59
C ILE A 75 0.94 19.11 -9.52
N LYS A 76 2.23 19.01 -9.15
CA LYS A 76 3.22 18.22 -9.91
C LYS A 76 2.81 16.74 -10.01
N TYR A 77 2.24 16.19 -8.94
CA TYR A 77 1.75 14.80 -8.92
C TYR A 77 0.30 14.63 -9.40
N SER A 78 -0.21 15.59 -10.20
CA SER A 78 -1.45 15.47 -10.98
C SER A 78 -2.72 15.21 -10.15
N LYS A 79 -2.86 15.83 -8.97
CA LYS A 79 -4.16 15.86 -8.25
C LYS A 79 -5.22 16.49 -9.17
N PRO A 80 -6.27 15.77 -9.59
CA PRO A 80 -7.09 16.14 -10.75
C PRO A 80 -8.04 17.31 -10.49
N ASN A 81 -8.44 17.52 -9.24
CA ASN A 81 -9.22 18.69 -8.82
C ASN A 81 -8.30 19.69 -8.10
N LEU A 82 -8.37 20.96 -8.52
CA LEU A 82 -7.60 22.08 -7.96
C LEU A 82 -8.45 23.07 -7.14
N ASP A 83 -9.75 22.80 -6.95
CA ASP A 83 -10.68 23.67 -6.20
C ASP A 83 -10.27 23.78 -4.72
N TYR A 84 -9.62 22.74 -4.16
CA TYR A 84 -9.08 22.77 -2.80
C TYR A 84 -8.10 23.94 -2.57
N LEU A 85 -7.44 24.44 -3.62
CA LEU A 85 -6.55 25.61 -3.55
C LEU A 85 -7.29 26.94 -3.45
N LYS A 86 -8.60 26.96 -3.74
CA LYS A 86 -9.45 28.17 -3.82
C LYS A 86 -10.14 28.53 -2.52
N TYR A 87 -9.94 27.78 -1.44
CA TYR A 87 -10.59 28.07 -0.15
C TYR A 87 -9.73 28.95 0.75
N ARG A 88 -10.35 30.00 1.32
CA ARG A 88 -9.77 30.83 2.38
C ARG A 88 -10.58 30.74 3.68
N TRP A 89 -9.90 30.89 4.81
CA TRP A 89 -10.54 30.93 6.11
C TRP A 89 -11.19 32.31 6.36
N GLN A 90 -12.42 32.31 6.86
CA GLN A 90 -13.19 33.50 7.20
C GLN A 90 -13.58 33.45 8.68
N PRO A 91 -12.85 34.18 9.57
CA PRO A 91 -13.18 34.29 10.98
C PRO A 91 -14.57 34.89 11.23
N LYS A 92 -15.15 34.58 12.38
CA LYS A 92 -16.42 35.14 12.86
C LYS A 92 -16.17 36.49 13.53
N GLY A 93 -16.74 37.55 12.96
CA GLY A 93 -16.69 38.90 13.53
C GLY A 93 -15.55 39.79 13.04
N CYS A 94 -14.63 39.30 12.20
CA CYS A 94 -13.71 40.14 11.44
C CYS A 94 -13.26 39.48 10.12
N VAL A 95 -12.66 40.26 9.22
CA VAL A 95 -12.09 39.77 7.96
C VAL A 95 -10.59 39.57 8.12
N LEU A 96 -10.09 38.37 7.77
CA LEU A 96 -8.67 38.09 7.75
C LEU A 96 -8.02 38.75 6.53
N SER A 97 -7.08 39.68 6.75
CA SER A 97 -6.34 40.34 5.67
C SER A 97 -5.44 39.36 4.92
N ARG A 98 -5.36 39.48 3.58
CA ARG A 98 -4.43 38.71 2.75
C ARG A 98 -2.98 38.93 3.20
N PHE A 99 -2.16 37.88 3.09
CA PHE A 99 -0.75 37.93 3.47
C PHE A 99 0.04 38.90 2.57
N ASP A 100 0.73 39.86 3.20
CA ASP A 100 1.67 40.78 2.54
C ASP A 100 3.10 40.40 2.93
N GLY A 101 3.77 39.65 2.04
CA GLY A 101 5.14 39.21 2.24
C GLY A 101 6.15 40.37 2.32
N LYS A 102 5.92 41.49 1.61
CA LYS A 102 6.84 42.64 1.66
C LYS A 102 6.76 43.33 3.02
N LYS A 103 5.56 43.49 3.58
CA LYS A 103 5.35 44.02 4.93
C LYS A 103 5.85 43.06 6.01
N PHE A 104 5.68 41.75 5.81
CA PHE A 104 6.25 40.72 6.68
C PHE A 104 7.78 40.82 6.75
N MET A 105 8.46 40.85 5.60
CA MET A 105 9.92 40.90 5.51
C MET A 105 10.50 42.22 6.05
N LYS A 106 9.81 43.34 5.86
CA LYS A 106 10.16 44.61 6.54
C LYS A 106 10.03 44.50 8.06
N ARG A 107 8.96 43.88 8.58
CA ARG A 107 8.71 43.72 10.03
C ARG A 107 9.71 42.79 10.71
N TYR A 108 10.19 41.76 10.01
CA TYR A 108 11.13 40.77 10.54
C TYR A 108 12.57 40.94 9.99
N LYS A 109 12.94 42.12 9.48
CA LYS A 109 14.27 42.38 8.94
C LYS A 109 15.36 42.06 9.98
N GLY A 110 16.34 41.23 9.61
CA GLY A 110 17.42 40.78 10.50
C GLY A 110 16.99 39.80 11.60
N LYS A 111 15.83 39.15 11.49
CA LYS A 111 15.25 38.26 12.53
C LYS A 111 15.26 36.80 12.11
N LYS A 112 15.31 35.93 13.12
CA LYS A 112 15.25 34.46 12.97
C LYS A 112 13.89 33.93 13.38
N ILE A 113 13.25 33.19 12.47
CA ILE A 113 11.96 32.52 12.68
C ILE A 113 12.21 31.01 12.62
N MET A 114 11.99 30.30 13.72
CA MET A 114 12.26 28.87 13.82
C MET A 114 10.96 28.07 14.04
N TYR A 115 10.72 27.11 13.17
CA TYR A 115 9.75 26.04 13.32
C TYR A 115 10.41 24.84 13.99
N ILE A 116 9.84 24.33 15.07
CA ILE A 116 10.38 23.23 15.87
C ILE A 116 9.30 22.16 16.05
N GLY A 117 9.54 20.97 15.53
CA GLY A 117 8.55 19.92 15.62
C GLY A 117 8.69 18.83 14.58
N ASP A 118 7.53 18.28 14.22
CA ASP A 118 7.41 17.17 13.28
C ASP A 118 7.19 17.59 11.81
N SER A 119 6.76 16.64 10.97
CA SER A 119 6.40 16.83 9.56
C SER A 119 5.36 17.94 9.29
N LEU A 120 4.53 18.30 10.25
CA LEU A 120 3.60 19.44 10.15
C LEU A 120 4.33 20.78 10.28
N SER A 121 5.42 20.83 11.05
CA SER A 121 6.31 22.00 11.11
C SER A 121 7.07 22.19 9.80
N LEU A 122 7.54 21.10 9.18
CA LEU A 122 8.13 21.09 7.84
C LEU A 122 7.14 21.64 6.79
N ASN A 123 5.89 21.17 6.81
CA ASN A 123 4.87 21.59 5.85
C ASN A 123 4.49 23.09 5.98
N ASN A 124 4.41 23.61 7.22
CA ASN A 124 4.17 25.04 7.46
C ASN A 124 5.40 25.90 7.11
N PHE A 125 6.61 25.42 7.39
CA PHE A 125 7.87 26.05 6.99
C PHE A 125 7.96 26.25 5.46
N GLU A 126 7.70 25.20 4.67
CA GLU A 126 7.69 25.31 3.20
C GLU A 126 6.61 26.27 2.68
N SER A 127 5.41 26.22 3.28
CA SER A 127 4.32 27.15 2.95
C SER A 127 4.70 28.62 3.16
N LEU A 128 5.36 28.96 4.28
CA LEU A 128 5.87 30.31 4.52
C LEU A 128 6.95 30.70 3.50
N LEU A 129 7.89 29.81 3.21
CA LEU A 129 8.94 30.07 2.22
C LEU A 129 8.35 30.36 0.83
N CYS A 130 7.33 29.63 0.40
CA CYS A 130 6.66 29.86 -0.87
C CYS A 130 5.86 31.17 -0.90
N LEU A 131 5.18 31.53 0.19
CA LEU A 131 4.52 32.83 0.33
C LEU A 131 5.52 34.00 0.23
N LEU A 132 6.70 33.86 0.84
CA LEU A 132 7.76 34.86 0.78
C LEU A 132 8.41 34.93 -0.62
N HIS A 133 8.68 33.78 -1.25
CA HIS A 133 9.21 33.70 -2.61
C HIS A 133 8.25 34.32 -3.64
N ALA A 134 6.95 34.03 -3.56
CA ALA A 134 5.94 34.62 -4.45
C ALA A 134 5.81 36.14 -4.27
N ALA A 135 6.00 36.66 -3.05
CA ALA A 135 6.01 38.10 -2.79
C ALA A 135 7.31 38.80 -3.25
N LEU A 136 8.41 38.06 -3.35
CA LEU A 136 9.77 38.52 -3.64
C LEU A 136 10.52 37.61 -4.65
N PRO A 137 9.98 37.39 -5.88
CA PRO A 137 10.51 36.35 -6.79
C PRO A 137 11.91 36.65 -7.35
N LYS A 138 12.41 37.89 -7.17
CA LYS A 138 13.77 38.32 -7.56
C LYS A 138 14.75 38.39 -6.38
N SER A 139 14.30 38.09 -5.15
CA SER A 139 15.15 38.16 -3.97
C SER A 139 16.10 36.98 -3.91
N LYS A 140 17.37 37.26 -3.60
CA LYS A 140 18.36 36.20 -3.42
C LYS A 140 18.15 35.49 -2.09
N PHE A 141 18.31 34.17 -2.10
CA PHE A 141 18.24 33.35 -0.90
C PHE A 141 19.40 32.36 -0.83
N LYS A 142 19.86 32.11 0.39
CA LYS A 142 20.85 31.08 0.71
C LYS A 142 20.19 29.99 1.54
N GLN A 143 20.24 28.75 1.07
CA GLN A 143 19.81 27.57 1.82
C GLN A 143 21.02 26.92 2.52
N GLN A 144 20.82 26.47 3.75
CA GLN A 144 21.79 25.67 4.52
C GLN A 144 21.09 24.43 5.06
N ILE A 145 21.75 23.28 4.96
CA ILE A 145 21.22 21.98 5.40
C ILE A 145 22.22 21.38 6.38
N ASN A 146 21.79 21.20 7.61
CA ASN A 146 22.52 20.57 8.70
C ASN A 146 21.82 19.27 9.10
N LYS A 147 22.49 18.42 9.90
CA LYS A 147 21.97 17.10 10.31
C LYS A 147 20.56 17.13 10.94
N HIS A 148 20.20 18.20 11.66
CA HIS A 148 18.92 18.33 12.36
C HIS A 148 18.12 19.60 11.99
N SER A 149 18.63 20.43 11.08
CA SER A 149 17.97 21.68 10.71
C SER A 149 18.21 22.09 9.26
N VAL A 150 17.22 22.78 8.69
CA VAL A 150 17.30 23.43 7.38
C VAL A 150 17.04 24.92 7.62
N SER A 151 17.88 25.81 7.10
CA SER A 151 17.58 27.24 7.10
C SER A 151 17.63 27.84 5.69
N VAL A 152 16.78 28.85 5.47
CA VAL A 152 16.73 29.66 4.27
C VAL A 152 16.80 31.12 4.68
N THR A 153 17.86 31.79 4.26
CA THR A 153 18.08 33.22 4.51
C THR A 153 17.74 34.02 3.25
N PHE A 154 16.82 34.98 3.34
CA PHE A 154 16.56 35.96 2.29
C PHE A 154 17.51 37.15 2.46
N GLU A 155 18.49 37.27 1.57
CA GLU A 155 19.67 38.11 1.78
C GLU A 155 19.32 39.61 1.86
N ASP A 156 18.41 40.09 1.01
CA ASP A 156 17.99 41.51 0.92
C ASP A 156 17.39 42.05 2.24
N TYR A 157 16.91 41.16 3.11
CA TYR A 157 16.29 41.50 4.40
C TYR A 157 17.04 40.90 5.60
N GLY A 158 18.01 40.01 5.40
CA GLY A 158 18.65 39.24 6.48
C GLY A 158 17.65 38.43 7.32
N VAL A 159 16.51 38.03 6.76
CA VAL A 159 15.50 37.21 7.46
C VAL A 159 15.89 35.75 7.26
N GLU A 160 16.09 35.03 8.37
CA GLU A 160 16.38 33.60 8.35
C GLU A 160 15.14 32.82 8.84
N VAL A 161 14.59 31.96 7.98
CA VAL A 161 13.55 31.00 8.35
C VAL A 161 14.22 29.64 8.53
N ILE A 162 13.97 28.99 9.66
CA ILE A 162 14.64 27.76 10.11
C ILE A 162 13.58 26.70 10.40
N LEU A 163 13.83 25.47 9.95
CA LEU A 163 13.18 24.28 10.45
C LEU A 163 14.17 23.50 11.32
N PHE A 164 13.77 23.15 12.53
CA PHE A 164 14.51 22.27 13.43
C PHE A 164 13.68 21.00 13.69
N HIS A 165 14.22 19.84 13.31
CA HIS A 165 13.51 18.58 13.46
C HIS A 165 13.53 18.11 14.91
N SER A 166 12.36 18.08 15.55
CA SER A 166 12.18 17.56 16.90
C SER A 166 10.77 17.00 17.05
N ASN A 167 10.57 15.78 16.52
CA ASN A 167 9.24 15.16 16.38
C ASN A 167 8.46 15.06 17.70
N TYR A 168 9.17 15.00 18.84
CA TYR A 168 8.60 14.85 20.19
C TYR A 168 8.83 16.06 21.10
N LEU A 169 9.55 17.11 20.65
CA LEU A 169 10.09 18.22 21.46
C LEU A 169 11.04 17.84 22.62
N VAL A 170 11.04 16.59 23.08
CA VAL A 170 11.99 16.03 24.04
C VAL A 170 13.07 15.19 23.35
N ASP A 171 14.17 14.93 24.04
CA ASP A 171 15.33 14.24 23.46
C ASP A 171 15.08 12.74 23.25
N ILE A 172 15.74 12.18 22.22
CA ILE A 172 15.94 10.73 22.05
C ILE A 172 17.45 10.46 22.11
N GLU A 173 17.86 9.54 22.97
CA GLU A 173 19.28 9.19 23.17
C GLU A 173 19.54 7.70 22.99
N VAL A 174 20.65 7.33 22.37
CA VAL A 174 21.08 5.92 22.33
C VAL A 174 21.80 5.60 23.64
N VAL A 175 21.14 4.87 24.53
CA VAL A 175 21.70 4.40 25.80
C VAL A 175 22.36 3.04 25.59
N ARG A 176 23.65 2.94 25.95
CA ARG A 176 24.45 1.72 25.78
C ARG A 176 23.80 0.53 26.49
N ASN A 177 23.72 -0.61 25.81
CA ASN A 177 23.07 -1.86 26.26
C ASN A 177 21.55 -1.76 26.50
N VAL A 178 20.90 -0.66 26.10
CA VAL A 178 19.43 -0.49 26.16
C VAL A 178 18.87 -0.31 24.76
N GLY A 179 19.19 0.79 24.08
CA GLY A 179 18.60 1.16 22.78
C GLY A 179 18.37 2.67 22.67
N ARG A 180 17.50 3.08 21.75
CA ARG A 180 17.03 4.47 21.62
C ARG A 180 16.01 4.74 22.72
N VAL A 181 16.24 5.74 23.57
CA VAL A 181 15.40 6.07 24.72
C VAL A 181 14.79 7.45 24.53
N LEU A 182 13.45 7.55 24.51
CA LEU A 182 12.72 8.81 24.53
C LEU A 182 12.71 9.38 25.95
N LYS A 183 13.41 10.47 26.19
CA LYS A 183 13.60 11.06 27.53
C LYS A 183 12.59 12.15 27.80
N LEU A 184 11.44 11.79 28.36
CA LEU A 184 10.30 12.69 28.54
C LEU A 184 10.57 13.93 29.42
N ASN A 185 11.69 13.95 30.15
CA ASN A 185 12.10 15.05 31.03
C ASN A 185 13.38 15.77 30.57
N SER A 186 13.84 15.54 29.33
CA SER A 186 15.06 16.15 28.78
C SER A 186 14.80 16.95 27.51
N ILE A 187 15.39 18.15 27.43
CA ILE A 187 15.37 19.04 26.25
C ILE A 187 16.75 19.70 26.10
N LYS A 188 17.74 18.94 25.61
CA LYS A 188 19.11 19.42 25.32
C LYS A 188 19.15 20.34 24.11
N SER A 189 18.23 20.15 23.16
CA SER A 189 18.12 20.98 21.95
C SER A 189 17.71 22.44 22.23
N GLY A 190 17.23 22.75 23.44
CA GLY A 190 16.73 24.07 23.82
C GLY A 190 17.74 25.21 23.64
N GLU A 191 19.03 24.97 23.87
CA GLU A 191 20.07 26.01 23.70
C GLU A 191 20.20 26.53 22.26
N ILE A 192 19.81 25.71 21.27
CA ILE A 192 19.77 26.12 19.86
C ILE A 192 18.53 27.00 19.62
N TRP A 193 17.40 26.65 20.22
CA TRP A 193 16.12 27.36 20.05
C TRP A 193 16.15 28.77 20.65
N LYS A 194 16.90 28.99 21.74
CA LYS A 194 17.13 30.32 22.35
C LYS A 194 17.66 31.38 21.37
N GLN A 195 18.21 30.98 20.22
CA GLN A 195 18.76 31.89 19.21
C GLN A 195 17.70 32.52 18.29
N ALA A 196 16.42 32.13 18.40
CA ALA A 196 15.35 32.63 17.54
C ALA A 196 14.54 33.79 18.17
N ASP A 197 14.14 34.75 17.34
CA ASP A 197 13.22 35.82 17.71
C ASP A 197 11.75 35.38 17.68
N VAL A 198 11.45 34.34 16.89
CA VAL A 198 10.12 33.70 16.81
C VAL A 198 10.29 32.19 16.86
N LEU A 199 9.62 31.55 17.82
CA LEU A 199 9.56 30.10 17.99
C LEU A 199 8.15 29.60 17.68
N ILE A 200 8.03 28.61 16.81
CA ILE A 200 6.75 28.00 16.42
C ILE A 200 6.87 26.49 16.67
N PHE A 201 6.23 26.00 17.74
CA PHE A 201 6.31 24.61 18.16
C PHE A 201 5.14 23.76 17.63
N ASN A 202 5.38 22.51 17.27
CA ASN A 202 4.33 21.51 17.07
C ASN A 202 4.80 20.09 17.42
N THR A 203 4.02 19.37 18.21
CA THR A 203 4.04 17.90 18.24
C THR A 203 2.68 17.37 18.69
N TRP A 204 2.27 16.23 18.14
CA TRP A 204 1.29 15.31 18.75
C TRP A 204 1.28 13.96 18.03
N LEU A 205 1.34 13.97 16.69
CA LEU A 205 1.08 12.80 15.86
C LEU A 205 2.13 11.69 16.06
N TRP A 206 3.39 12.08 16.25
CA TRP A 206 4.50 11.14 16.47
C TRP A 206 4.45 10.44 17.84
N TYR A 207 3.80 11.04 18.83
CA TYR A 207 3.51 10.35 20.09
C TYR A 207 2.49 9.22 19.90
N LEU A 208 1.60 9.28 18.92
CA LEU A 208 0.62 8.21 18.68
C LEU A 208 1.12 7.09 17.76
N ARG A 209 2.34 7.18 17.23
CA ARG A 209 2.92 6.09 16.44
C ARG A 209 3.26 4.90 17.33
N ALA A 210 2.92 3.71 16.83
CA ALA A 210 3.42 2.41 17.26
C ALA A 210 3.79 1.54 16.03
N ASP A 211 4.09 2.21 14.90
CA ASP A 211 4.53 1.59 13.65
C ASP A 211 6.07 1.46 13.60
N SER A 212 6.60 0.83 12.56
CA SER A 212 8.05 0.71 12.31
C SER A 212 8.77 2.06 12.11
N LYS A 213 8.05 3.19 12.08
CA LYS A 213 8.61 4.54 12.02
C LYS A 213 8.80 5.16 13.41
N GLN A 214 8.49 4.44 14.50
CA GLN A 214 8.81 4.87 15.87
C GLN A 214 10.33 5.07 16.04
N GLN A 215 10.71 6.24 16.55
CA GLN A 215 12.12 6.66 16.60
C GLN A 215 12.86 6.24 17.87
N TRP A 216 12.16 5.57 18.78
CA TRP A 216 12.64 5.17 20.10
C TRP A 216 12.19 3.73 20.40
N ASP A 217 12.98 3.04 21.21
CA ASP A 217 12.80 1.63 21.60
C ASP A 217 12.33 1.49 23.06
N PHE A 218 12.69 2.47 23.90
CA PHE A 218 12.29 2.60 25.30
C PHE A 218 11.90 4.05 25.62
N VAL A 219 11.25 4.25 26.76
CA VAL A 219 10.86 5.58 27.25
C VAL A 219 11.34 5.77 28.69
N GLU A 220 11.91 6.94 28.98
CA GLU A 220 12.41 7.33 30.29
C GLU A 220 11.52 8.43 30.89
N ASN A 221 11.04 8.19 32.11
CA ASN A 221 10.28 9.15 32.91
C ASN A 221 10.87 9.21 34.32
N ASN A 222 11.36 10.39 34.72
CA ASN A 222 12.06 10.64 35.99
C ASN A 222 13.16 9.62 36.31
N GLY A 223 13.96 9.24 35.31
CA GLY A 223 15.06 8.27 35.45
C GLY A 223 14.65 6.79 35.40
N THR A 224 13.35 6.47 35.45
CA THR A 224 12.86 5.11 35.23
C THR A 224 12.69 4.85 33.75
N ILE A 225 13.41 3.86 33.21
CA ILE A 225 13.28 3.40 31.82
C ILE A 225 12.28 2.24 31.77
N SER A 226 11.26 2.34 30.92
CA SER A 226 10.35 1.25 30.59
C SER A 226 10.39 0.92 29.09
N LYS A 227 10.08 -0.34 28.74
CA LYS A 227 9.94 -0.76 27.32
C LYS A 227 8.83 0.03 26.62
N ASP A 228 7.79 0.40 27.34
CA ASP A 228 6.66 1.14 26.78
C ASP A 228 5.94 2.03 27.80
N MET A 229 5.11 2.96 27.33
CA MET A 229 4.26 3.85 28.14
C MET A 229 3.01 4.27 27.37
N ASN A 230 1.90 4.51 28.07
CA ASN A 230 0.70 5.11 27.47
C ASN A 230 1.06 6.39 26.68
N ARG A 231 0.73 6.42 25.38
CA ARG A 231 1.14 7.49 24.46
C ARG A 231 0.58 8.86 24.81
N ILE A 232 -0.67 8.91 25.28
CA ILE A 232 -1.34 10.15 25.70
C ILE A 232 -0.66 10.73 26.95
N GLU A 233 -0.27 9.86 27.89
CA GLU A 233 0.46 10.25 29.08
C GLU A 233 1.90 10.67 28.76
N ALA A 234 2.60 9.95 27.88
CA ALA A 234 3.94 10.32 27.41
C ALA A 234 3.93 11.70 26.71
N PHE A 235 2.93 11.97 25.86
CA PHE A 235 2.69 13.28 25.26
C PHE A 235 2.44 14.35 26.32
N ARG A 236 1.57 14.07 27.30
CA ARG A 236 1.29 14.99 28.41
C ARG A 236 2.55 15.34 29.20
N ILE A 237 3.39 14.36 29.53
CA ILE A 237 4.64 14.58 30.29
C ILE A 237 5.64 15.37 29.45
N GLY A 238 5.91 14.96 28.21
CA GLY A 238 6.84 15.66 27.33
C GLY A 238 6.44 17.11 27.05
N LEU A 239 5.14 17.36 26.84
CA LEU A 239 4.61 18.72 26.66
C LEU A 239 4.72 19.56 27.95
N ASN A 240 4.54 18.96 29.14
CA ASN A 240 4.80 19.64 30.40
C ASN A 240 6.29 19.96 30.60
N THR A 241 7.20 19.09 30.16
CA THR A 241 8.65 19.36 30.17
C THR A 241 8.99 20.54 29.25
N TRP A 242 8.42 20.58 28.04
CA TRP A 242 8.55 21.71 27.12
C TRP A 242 7.98 23.01 27.71
N ALA A 243 6.80 22.97 28.33
CA ALA A 243 6.18 24.12 28.96
C ALA A 243 7.05 24.70 30.10
N LYS A 244 7.58 23.82 30.96
CA LYS A 244 8.56 24.21 32.01
C LYS A 244 9.84 24.79 31.43
N TRP A 245 10.33 24.26 30.31
CA TRP A 245 11.47 24.84 29.61
C TRP A 245 11.15 26.25 29.09
N VAL A 246 10.02 26.48 28.41
CA VAL A 246 9.63 27.83 27.97
C VAL A 246 9.50 28.81 29.15
N ASP A 247 8.86 28.38 30.23
CA ASP A 247 8.68 29.16 31.45
C ASP A 247 10.02 29.53 32.11
N ARG A 248 11.00 28.63 32.13
CA ARG A 248 12.32 28.86 32.73
C ARG A 248 13.28 29.63 31.82
N ASP A 249 13.38 29.23 30.56
CA ASP A 249 14.51 29.53 29.66
C ASP A 249 14.25 30.62 28.63
N ILE A 250 12.99 30.97 28.33
CA ILE A 250 12.67 31.97 27.29
C ILE A 250 12.33 33.35 27.87
N ASP A 251 13.07 34.37 27.44
CA ASP A 251 12.72 35.78 27.62
C ASP A 251 11.66 36.20 26.59
N THR A 252 10.39 36.12 27.00
CA THR A 252 9.22 36.43 26.17
C THR A 252 9.09 37.92 25.81
N LYS A 253 9.93 38.81 26.37
CA LYS A 253 10.05 40.20 25.90
C LYS A 253 10.87 40.32 24.61
N LYS A 254 11.75 39.34 24.34
CA LYS A 254 12.61 39.28 23.15
C LYS A 254 12.10 38.29 22.12
N THR A 255 11.69 37.10 22.57
CA THR A 255 11.28 35.99 21.70
C THR A 255 9.77 35.77 21.77
N LYS A 256 9.10 35.76 20.60
CA LYS A 256 7.69 35.38 20.50
C LYS A 256 7.55 33.88 20.42
N VAL A 257 6.66 33.30 21.23
CA VAL A 257 6.41 31.85 21.25
C VAL A 257 5.00 31.56 20.77
N PHE A 258 4.90 30.63 19.83
CA PHE A 258 3.66 30.06 19.30
C PHE A 258 3.66 28.55 19.52
N TYR A 259 2.49 28.00 19.82
CA TYR A 259 2.25 26.56 19.71
C TYR A 259 1.20 26.33 18.64
N GLN A 260 1.53 25.57 17.60
CA GLN A 260 0.59 25.15 16.57
C GLN A 260 -0.26 23.99 17.10
N GLY A 261 -1.57 24.16 17.12
CA GLY A 261 -2.53 23.13 17.53
C GLY A 261 -2.45 21.84 16.70
N ALA A 262 -3.17 20.81 17.14
CA ALA A 262 -3.18 19.51 16.48
C ALA A 262 -3.83 19.62 15.08
N SER A 263 -3.04 19.46 14.02
CA SER A 263 -3.60 19.37 12.66
C SER A 263 -4.40 18.09 12.51
N ALA A 264 -5.59 18.18 11.90
CA ALA A 264 -6.47 17.03 11.70
C ALA A 264 -5.89 15.95 10.76
N THR A 265 -6.35 14.72 10.97
CA THR A 265 -6.27 13.59 10.05
C THR A 265 -7.66 13.31 9.47
N HIS A 266 -7.71 12.69 8.29
CA HIS A 266 -8.95 12.31 7.60
C HIS A 266 -8.83 10.88 7.04
N TYR A 267 -8.86 9.91 7.95
CA TYR A 267 -8.67 8.51 7.60
C TYR A 267 -9.97 7.78 7.30
N HIS A 268 -11.12 8.25 7.81
CA HIS A 268 -12.40 7.57 7.66
C HIS A 268 -13.57 8.55 7.51
N GLY A 269 -14.45 8.31 6.53
CA GLY A 269 -15.53 9.25 6.19
C GLY A 269 -16.57 9.49 7.29
N PHE A 270 -16.73 8.54 8.23
CA PHE A 270 -17.59 8.75 9.40
C PHE A 270 -17.13 9.95 10.25
N GLU A 271 -15.84 10.31 10.24
CA GLU A 271 -15.30 11.44 11.00
C GLU A 271 -15.97 12.77 10.57
N TRP A 272 -16.30 12.89 9.27
CA TRP A 272 -16.98 14.04 8.67
C TRP A 272 -18.42 13.77 8.23
N GLY A 273 -19.04 12.68 8.70
CA GLY A 273 -20.47 12.38 8.49
C GLY A 273 -20.82 11.69 7.17
N GLU A 274 -19.84 11.11 6.48
CA GLU A 274 -20.01 10.38 5.21
C GLU A 274 -19.50 8.93 5.38
N PRO A 275 -20.24 8.03 6.06
CA PRO A 275 -19.72 6.72 6.50
C PRO A 275 -19.34 5.76 5.36
N GLU A 276 -19.86 5.97 4.14
CA GLU A 276 -19.52 5.20 2.94
C GLU A 276 -18.14 5.58 2.37
N VAL A 277 -17.63 6.77 2.71
CA VAL A 277 -16.33 7.25 2.21
C VAL A 277 -15.21 6.59 3.01
N LYS A 278 -14.34 5.85 2.33
CA LYS A 278 -13.27 5.09 2.97
C LYS A 278 -12.16 5.96 3.57
N ASN A 279 -11.79 7.07 2.92
CA ASN A 279 -10.71 7.99 3.31
C ASN A 279 -10.76 9.29 2.47
N CYS A 280 -9.81 10.22 2.65
CA CYS A 280 -9.72 11.51 1.94
C CYS A 280 -9.38 11.48 0.42
N PHE A 281 -9.38 10.34 -0.27
CA PHE A 281 -8.88 10.21 -1.65
C PHE A 281 -9.67 11.00 -2.71
N ASN A 282 -10.99 10.87 -2.72
CA ASN A 282 -11.86 11.55 -3.69
C ASN A 282 -12.38 12.89 -3.15
N GLU A 283 -11.83 13.37 -2.04
CA GLU A 283 -12.31 14.57 -1.37
C GLU A 283 -11.80 15.83 -2.05
N THR A 284 -12.74 16.55 -2.67
CA THR A 284 -12.46 17.74 -3.50
C THR A 284 -12.96 19.04 -2.87
N ARG A 285 -13.73 18.96 -1.77
CA ARG A 285 -14.32 20.11 -1.09
C ARG A 285 -14.23 20.00 0.44
N PRO A 286 -14.10 21.13 1.17
CA PRO A 286 -14.21 21.19 2.61
C PRO A 286 -15.55 20.62 3.13
N VAL A 287 -15.54 20.21 4.39
CA VAL A 287 -16.77 19.93 5.16
C VAL A 287 -17.57 21.23 5.27
N ARG A 288 -18.89 21.15 5.02
CA ARG A 288 -19.77 22.33 5.04
C ARG A 288 -20.03 22.80 6.47
N GLY A 289 -20.08 24.12 6.66
CA GLY A 289 -20.45 24.76 7.93
C GLY A 289 -19.23 25.10 8.81
N SER A 290 -19.45 25.11 10.12
CA SER A 290 -18.48 25.52 11.15
C SER A 290 -18.40 24.53 12.32
N THR A 291 -18.70 23.26 12.08
CA THR A 291 -18.78 22.18 13.08
C THR A 291 -18.30 20.88 12.44
N TYR A 292 -17.52 20.08 13.19
CA TYR A 292 -17.03 18.79 12.72
C TYR A 292 -17.72 17.64 13.48
N PRO A 293 -18.32 16.65 12.79
CA PRO A 293 -19.15 15.62 13.43
C PRO A 293 -18.47 14.81 14.54
N SER A 294 -17.22 14.39 14.37
CA SER A 294 -16.53 13.54 15.37
C SER A 294 -16.00 14.28 16.61
N GLY A 295 -16.28 15.58 16.77
CA GLY A 295 -15.74 16.39 17.86
C GLY A 295 -14.23 16.65 17.75
N LEU A 296 -13.60 17.08 18.85
CA LEU A 296 -12.17 17.44 18.89
C LEU A 296 -11.28 16.23 19.27
N PRO A 297 -10.09 16.08 18.66
CA PRO A 297 -9.12 15.07 19.05
C PRO A 297 -8.65 15.23 20.50
N ILE A 298 -8.44 14.11 21.21
CA ILE A 298 -7.98 14.06 22.63
C ILE A 298 -6.79 15.00 22.93
N PRO A 299 -5.73 15.07 22.08
CA PRO A 299 -4.56 15.93 22.34
C PRO A 299 -4.87 17.43 22.45
N VAL A 300 -5.96 17.93 21.86
CA VAL A 300 -6.35 19.35 21.92
C VAL A 300 -6.56 19.80 23.36
N ASN A 301 -7.25 18.98 24.16
CA ASN A 301 -7.54 19.29 25.55
C ASN A 301 -6.26 19.32 26.39
N ILE A 302 -5.30 18.43 26.11
CA ILE A 302 -4.00 18.39 26.79
C ILE A 302 -3.18 19.63 26.47
N VAL A 303 -3.10 20.04 25.20
CA VAL A 303 -2.41 21.29 24.81
C VAL A 303 -3.03 22.49 25.52
N LYS A 304 -4.37 22.62 25.49
CA LYS A 304 -5.07 23.73 26.16
C LYS A 304 -4.87 23.74 27.68
N GLN A 305 -4.86 22.57 28.33
CA GLN A 305 -4.59 22.45 29.77
C GLN A 305 -3.14 22.81 30.13
N VAL A 306 -2.15 22.31 29.39
CA VAL A 306 -0.74 22.60 29.65
C VAL A 306 -0.46 24.10 29.46
N LEU A 307 -0.92 24.69 28.35
CA LEU A 307 -0.75 26.14 28.10
C LEU A 307 -1.45 27.00 29.15
N LYS A 308 -2.63 26.60 29.65
CA LYS A 308 -3.34 27.30 30.73
C LYS A 308 -2.58 27.27 32.07
N ASN A 309 -1.81 26.21 32.31
CA ASN A 309 -1.05 26.01 33.54
C ASN A 309 0.36 26.63 33.52
N MET A 310 0.77 27.25 32.41
CA MET A 310 2.06 27.94 32.31
C MET A 310 2.07 29.23 33.13
N SER A 311 3.19 29.47 33.82
CA SER A 311 3.42 30.71 34.57
C SER A 311 3.61 31.92 33.66
N LYS A 312 4.06 31.73 32.41
CA LYS A 312 4.07 32.76 31.36
C LYS A 312 2.90 32.52 30.37
N PRO A 313 1.75 33.20 30.50
CA PRO A 313 0.58 33.05 29.59
C PRO A 313 0.80 33.72 28.21
N ILE A 314 2.03 33.72 27.71
CA ILE A 314 2.49 34.49 26.54
C ILE A 314 2.67 33.59 25.31
N VAL A 315 2.53 32.27 25.47
CA VAL A 315 2.48 31.34 24.33
C VAL A 315 1.16 31.54 23.58
N ASN A 316 1.27 31.91 22.31
CA ASN A 316 0.11 32.09 21.44
C ASN A 316 -0.27 30.74 20.82
N LEU A 317 -1.38 30.16 21.27
CA LEU A 317 -1.95 28.97 20.62
C LEU A 317 -2.51 29.36 19.24
N LEU A 318 -2.00 28.73 18.19
CA LEU A 318 -2.64 28.73 16.88
C LEU A 318 -3.64 27.57 16.87
N ASP A 319 -4.91 27.81 17.21
CA ASP A 319 -5.93 26.76 17.39
C ASP A 319 -6.48 26.26 16.04
N ILE A 320 -5.57 25.72 15.22
CA ILE A 320 -5.84 25.29 13.85
C ILE A 320 -6.65 23.99 13.74
N THR A 321 -6.99 23.34 14.86
CA THR A 321 -7.55 21.98 14.83
C THR A 321 -8.88 21.96 14.10
N LYS A 322 -9.81 22.84 14.49
CA LYS A 322 -11.15 22.90 13.90
C LYS A 322 -11.12 23.30 12.42
N LEU A 323 -10.32 24.31 12.07
CA LEU A 323 -10.21 24.75 10.68
C LEU A 323 -9.49 23.71 9.79
N THR A 324 -8.59 22.89 10.33
CA THR A 324 -8.00 21.76 9.57
C THR A 324 -8.93 20.56 9.48
N GLN A 325 -9.73 20.25 10.52
CA GLN A 325 -10.78 19.23 10.45
C GLN A 325 -11.79 19.51 9.33
N LEU A 326 -12.12 20.77 9.07
CA LEU A 326 -13.00 21.11 7.95
C LEU A 326 -12.36 20.89 6.56
N ARG A 327 -11.07 20.55 6.46
CA ARG A 327 -10.30 20.43 5.20
C ARG A 327 -9.96 19.00 4.79
N LYS A 328 -10.97 18.12 4.72
CA LYS A 328 -10.83 16.76 4.15
C LYS A 328 -10.21 16.74 2.74
N ASP A 329 -10.45 17.80 1.97
CA ASP A 329 -9.91 18.06 0.63
C ASP A 329 -8.44 18.52 0.60
N GLY A 330 -7.93 19.04 1.72
CA GLY A 330 -6.61 19.67 1.82
C GLY A 330 -5.43 18.70 1.84
N HIS A 331 -5.67 17.39 1.92
CA HIS A 331 -4.63 16.38 2.01
C HIS A 331 -3.99 16.06 0.65
N PRO A 332 -2.70 15.67 0.62
CA PRO A 332 -2.08 15.12 -0.58
C PRO A 332 -2.73 13.83 -1.09
N SER A 333 -3.36 13.06 -0.20
CA SER A 333 -3.82 11.69 -0.49
C SER A 333 -2.71 10.89 -1.20
N ILE A 334 -2.99 10.21 -2.32
CA ILE A 334 -2.02 9.49 -3.17
C ILE A 334 -1.12 10.39 -4.01
N TYR A 335 -1.40 11.70 -4.10
CA TYR A 335 -0.68 12.64 -4.97
C TYR A 335 0.60 13.15 -4.29
N ASN A 336 1.39 12.21 -3.77
CA ASN A 336 2.65 12.42 -3.06
C ASN A 336 3.67 11.34 -3.47
N VAL A 337 4.97 11.57 -3.21
CA VAL A 337 6.04 10.68 -3.69
C VAL A 337 6.25 9.39 -2.87
N LEU A 338 5.46 9.13 -1.83
CA LEU A 338 5.48 7.85 -1.11
C LEU A 338 4.69 6.74 -1.83
N ILE A 339 4.70 6.70 -3.18
CA ILE A 339 4.42 5.50 -3.99
C ILE A 339 5.65 4.55 -3.94
N GLY A 340 6.23 4.40 -2.75
CA GLY A 340 7.33 3.48 -2.43
C GLY A 340 6.86 2.21 -1.71
N SER A 341 5.55 2.03 -1.54
CA SER A 341 4.94 0.83 -0.94
C SER A 341 4.04 0.06 -1.91
N SER A 342 4.28 0.16 -3.23
CA SER A 342 3.53 -0.62 -4.22
C SER A 342 3.80 -2.13 -4.15
N GLU A 343 4.90 -2.55 -3.53
CA GLU A 343 5.19 -3.97 -3.26
C GLU A 343 4.42 -4.51 -2.04
N ALA A 344 3.75 -3.66 -1.25
CA ALA A 344 3.00 -4.08 -0.06
C ALA A 344 1.54 -4.52 -0.32
N ASN A 345 1.01 -4.27 -1.53
CA ASN A 345 -0.42 -4.41 -1.86
C ASN A 345 -0.70 -5.24 -3.14
N GLY A 346 0.14 -6.23 -3.49
CA GLY A 346 -0.14 -7.14 -4.62
C GLY A 346 -0.32 -6.42 -5.98
N CYS A 347 0.35 -5.28 -6.15
CA CYS A 347 0.12 -4.35 -7.25
C CYS A 347 0.76 -4.80 -8.57
N ASP A 348 0.02 -5.53 -9.41
CA ASP A 348 0.46 -5.78 -10.78
C ASP A 348 0.25 -4.51 -11.64
N LEU A 349 1.36 -3.93 -12.09
CA LEU A 349 1.38 -2.71 -12.90
C LEU A 349 0.87 -2.94 -14.33
N PHE A 350 0.84 -4.19 -14.80
CA PHE A 350 0.44 -4.58 -16.15
C PHE A 350 -1.03 -5.04 -16.23
N GLU A 351 -1.72 -5.09 -15.09
CA GLU A 351 -3.15 -5.39 -14.95
C GLU A 351 -3.96 -4.12 -14.65
N GLY A 352 -5.00 -3.83 -15.43
CA GLY A 352 -5.67 -2.52 -15.38
C GLY A 352 -6.55 -2.21 -16.58
N ASN A 353 -6.82 -0.92 -16.77
CA ASN A 353 -7.62 -0.37 -17.86
C ASN A 353 -6.98 0.89 -18.45
N TRP A 354 -7.32 1.21 -19.71
CA TRP A 354 -7.03 2.51 -20.30
C TRP A 354 -8.12 3.53 -19.96
N ILE A 355 -7.73 4.70 -19.48
CA ILE A 355 -8.64 5.80 -19.16
C ILE A 355 -8.18 7.11 -19.77
N ILE A 356 -9.12 8.02 -20.05
CA ILE A 356 -8.83 9.33 -20.62
C ILE A 356 -8.24 10.23 -19.52
N ASP A 357 -7.11 10.88 -19.84
CA ASP A 357 -6.45 11.90 -19.04
C ASP A 357 -6.02 13.06 -19.95
N ASN A 358 -6.66 14.20 -19.77
CA ASN A 358 -6.44 15.38 -20.63
C ASN A 358 -5.03 15.97 -20.51
N SER A 359 -4.24 15.57 -19.50
CA SER A 359 -2.83 15.95 -19.32
C SER A 359 -1.85 15.14 -20.19
N TYR A 360 -2.35 14.20 -21.00
CA TYR A 360 -1.58 13.47 -22.02
C TYR A 360 -1.72 14.13 -23.42
N PRO A 361 -0.82 13.86 -24.38
CA PRO A 361 0.42 13.09 -24.25
C PRO A 361 1.44 13.80 -23.34
N LEU A 362 2.47 13.08 -22.90
CA LEU A 362 3.50 13.64 -22.01
C LEU A 362 4.46 14.64 -22.70
N TYR A 363 4.46 14.69 -24.04
CA TYR A 363 5.20 15.64 -24.86
C TYR A 363 4.47 15.89 -26.19
N ASP A 364 4.77 17.00 -26.86
CA ASP A 364 4.35 17.25 -28.25
C ASP A 364 5.33 16.55 -29.21
N SER A 365 4.84 15.60 -30.03
CA SER A 365 5.70 14.86 -30.96
C SER A 365 6.33 15.77 -32.02
N LYS A 366 5.68 16.89 -32.38
CA LYS A 366 6.23 17.85 -33.36
C LYS A 366 7.52 18.51 -32.89
N ALA A 367 7.75 18.54 -31.56
CA ALA A 367 8.93 19.13 -30.95
C ALA A 367 10.06 18.10 -30.73
N CYS A 368 9.84 16.80 -30.97
CA CYS A 368 10.87 15.79 -30.76
C CYS A 368 11.73 15.57 -32.02
N PRO A 369 13.07 15.75 -31.96
CA PRO A 369 13.94 15.59 -33.12
C PRO A 369 14.26 14.12 -33.47
N PHE A 370 13.90 13.18 -32.59
CA PHE A 370 14.32 11.77 -32.69
C PHE A 370 13.34 10.87 -33.45
N ILE A 371 12.12 11.35 -33.77
CA ILE A 371 11.07 10.51 -34.34
C ILE A 371 11.35 10.18 -35.80
N ARG A 372 11.42 8.89 -36.14
CA ARG A 372 11.53 8.41 -37.52
C ARG A 372 10.21 8.56 -38.29
N ARG A 373 10.31 8.75 -39.60
CA ARG A 373 9.18 9.09 -40.48
C ARG A 373 8.04 8.06 -40.47
N GLU A 374 8.38 6.80 -40.23
CA GLU A 374 7.45 5.67 -40.14
C GLU A 374 6.56 5.71 -38.88
N PHE A 375 6.93 6.49 -37.86
CA PHE A 375 6.21 6.56 -36.58
C PHE A 375 5.66 7.96 -36.24
N ASP A 376 5.95 8.99 -37.06
CA ASP A 376 5.52 10.38 -36.87
C ASP A 376 4.10 10.64 -37.42
N CYS A 377 3.11 10.01 -36.79
CA CYS A 377 1.72 10.02 -37.27
C CYS A 377 1.15 11.43 -37.47
N ILE A 378 1.49 12.39 -36.60
CA ILE A 378 0.97 13.76 -36.69
C ILE A 378 1.57 14.49 -37.89
N LYS A 379 2.88 14.33 -38.15
CA LYS A 379 3.54 14.91 -39.34
C LYS A 379 3.05 14.30 -40.64
N PHE A 380 2.70 13.02 -40.64
CA PHE A 380 2.12 12.31 -41.77
C PHE A 380 0.58 12.35 -41.82
N GLY A 381 -0.03 13.35 -41.17
CA GLY A 381 -1.42 13.75 -41.44
C GLY A 381 -2.49 13.19 -40.52
N ARG A 382 -2.14 12.48 -39.42
CA ARG A 382 -3.13 12.00 -38.45
C ARG A 382 -3.72 13.16 -37.66
N THR A 383 -5.00 13.44 -37.89
CA THR A 383 -5.74 14.56 -37.26
C THR A 383 -6.57 14.15 -36.05
N ASN A 384 -6.96 12.88 -35.92
CA ASN A 384 -7.61 12.37 -34.71
C ASN A 384 -6.55 12.24 -33.61
N LEU A 385 -6.65 13.02 -32.53
CA LEU A 385 -5.62 13.05 -31.46
C LEU A 385 -6.06 12.40 -30.14
N ASP A 386 -7.30 11.92 -30.04
CA ASP A 386 -7.85 11.36 -28.79
C ASP A 386 -7.14 10.08 -28.34
N TYR A 387 -6.56 9.31 -29.27
CA TYR A 387 -5.70 8.16 -28.97
C TYR A 387 -4.48 8.54 -28.08
N LEU A 388 -4.03 9.80 -28.13
CA LEU A 388 -2.96 10.32 -27.29
C LEU A 388 -3.41 10.69 -25.88
N LYS A 389 -4.72 10.75 -25.61
CA LYS A 389 -5.29 11.14 -24.31
C LYS A 389 -5.44 9.97 -23.34
N TYR A 390 -5.19 8.74 -23.78
CA TYR A 390 -5.31 7.57 -22.91
C TYR A 390 -4.06 7.37 -22.06
N ARG A 391 -4.25 7.18 -20.75
CA ARG A 391 -3.24 6.67 -19.83
C ARG A 391 -3.66 5.31 -19.27
N TRP A 392 -2.67 4.48 -19.01
CA TRP A 392 -2.88 3.25 -18.25
C TRP A 392 -3.16 3.56 -16.78
N GLN A 393 -4.15 2.87 -16.23
CA GLN A 393 -4.57 2.88 -14.84
C GLN A 393 -4.56 1.44 -14.34
N PRO A 394 -3.52 1.03 -13.57
CA PRO A 394 -3.49 -0.31 -13.00
C PRO A 394 -4.66 -0.52 -12.02
N SER A 395 -5.03 -1.78 -11.80
CA SER A 395 -6.12 -2.20 -10.92
C SER A 395 -5.82 -1.94 -9.43
N ASN A 396 -6.80 -2.23 -8.56
CA ASN A 396 -6.64 -2.28 -7.09
C ASN A 396 -6.13 -0.98 -6.43
N GLY A 397 -6.42 0.18 -7.04
CA GLY A 397 -6.04 1.49 -6.50
C GLY A 397 -4.57 1.87 -6.70
N CYS A 398 -3.80 1.05 -7.41
CA CYS A 398 -2.45 1.35 -7.84
C CYS A 398 -2.40 2.55 -8.77
N VAL A 399 -1.41 3.43 -8.63
CA VAL A 399 -1.18 4.54 -9.56
C VAL A 399 0.24 4.45 -10.11
N LEU A 400 0.34 4.21 -11.42
CA LEU A 400 1.60 4.34 -12.15
C LEU A 400 2.03 5.83 -12.08
N PRO A 401 3.23 6.17 -11.59
CA PRO A 401 3.64 7.57 -11.49
C PRO A 401 3.76 8.24 -12.88
N ARG A 402 3.72 9.58 -12.93
CA ARG A 402 4.05 10.33 -14.15
C ARG A 402 5.57 10.27 -14.37
N PHE A 403 6.01 10.12 -15.61
CA PHE A 403 7.43 10.07 -15.95
C PHE A 403 8.10 11.42 -15.63
N ASP A 404 9.18 11.42 -14.84
CA ASP A 404 10.03 12.58 -14.58
C ASP A 404 11.38 12.35 -15.27
N GLY A 405 11.51 12.84 -16.51
CA GLY A 405 12.71 12.59 -17.32
C GLY A 405 13.98 13.23 -16.78
N LYS A 406 13.87 14.28 -15.95
CA LYS A 406 15.03 14.85 -15.26
C LYS A 406 15.49 13.93 -14.13
N ASP A 407 14.56 13.42 -13.32
CA ASP A 407 14.86 12.45 -12.27
C ASP A 407 15.49 11.17 -12.85
N PHE A 408 14.96 10.68 -13.97
CA PHE A 408 15.53 9.56 -14.73
C PHE A 408 17.00 9.82 -15.11
N LEU A 409 17.31 10.96 -15.72
CA LEU A 409 18.67 11.31 -16.14
C LEU A 409 19.64 11.52 -14.97
N GLU A 410 19.17 12.00 -13.81
CA GLU A 410 19.99 12.06 -12.60
C GLU A 410 20.28 10.66 -12.03
N ASN A 411 19.28 9.77 -11.97
CA ASN A 411 19.43 8.40 -11.47
C ASN A 411 20.32 7.52 -12.40
N PHE A 412 20.38 7.87 -13.69
CA PHE A 412 21.26 7.28 -14.70
C PHE A 412 22.54 8.08 -14.98
N ARG A 413 22.87 9.10 -14.19
CA ARG A 413 24.05 9.94 -14.41
C ARG A 413 25.31 9.09 -14.55
N GLY A 414 25.99 9.21 -15.69
CA GLY A 414 27.20 8.44 -16.04
C GLY A 414 26.99 6.98 -16.48
N LYS A 415 25.74 6.52 -16.66
CA LYS A 415 25.39 5.11 -16.96
C LYS A 415 24.99 4.90 -18.43
N LYS A 416 25.03 3.63 -18.85
CA LYS A 416 24.69 3.18 -20.20
C LYS A 416 23.46 2.27 -20.23
N ILE A 417 22.55 2.55 -21.17
CA ILE A 417 21.32 1.80 -21.42
C ILE A 417 21.37 1.26 -22.86
N MET A 418 21.04 -0.01 -23.07
CA MET A 418 20.89 -0.58 -24.41
C MET A 418 19.51 -1.24 -24.58
N TYR A 419 18.85 -0.90 -25.70
CA TYR A 419 17.71 -1.61 -26.25
C TYR A 419 18.22 -2.60 -27.31
N ILE A 420 17.84 -3.87 -27.21
CA ILE A 420 18.27 -4.96 -28.08
C ILE A 420 17.04 -5.69 -28.61
N GLY A 421 16.85 -5.70 -29.93
CA GLY A 421 15.73 -6.41 -30.52
C GLY A 421 15.34 -5.96 -31.91
N ASP A 422 14.05 -6.13 -32.20
CA ASP A 422 13.45 -5.76 -33.49
C ASP A 422 13.02 -4.28 -33.58
N SER A 423 12.29 -3.93 -34.63
CA SER A 423 11.82 -2.56 -34.89
C SER A 423 10.86 -2.01 -33.82
N LEU A 424 10.31 -2.85 -32.93
CA LEU A 424 9.55 -2.42 -31.75
C LEU A 424 10.45 -1.89 -30.63
N SER A 425 11.69 -2.40 -30.53
CA SER A 425 12.71 -1.86 -29.62
C SER A 425 13.13 -0.44 -30.02
N LEU A 426 13.31 -0.20 -31.33
CA LEU A 426 13.50 1.14 -31.91
C LEU A 426 12.33 2.08 -31.56
N ASN A 427 11.10 1.58 -31.67
CA ASN A 427 9.87 2.34 -31.46
C ASN A 427 9.78 2.83 -29.98
N ILE A 428 10.14 2.00 -29.00
CA ILE A 428 10.17 2.39 -27.58
C ILE A 428 11.42 3.21 -27.22
N TYR A 429 12.57 2.96 -27.87
CA TYR A 429 13.78 3.78 -27.76
C TYR A 429 13.50 5.25 -28.12
N GLU A 430 12.87 5.52 -29.27
CA GLU A 430 12.49 6.88 -29.67
C GLU A 430 11.50 7.54 -28.69
N SER A 431 10.54 6.78 -28.16
CA SER A 431 9.61 7.27 -27.13
C SER A 431 10.32 7.73 -25.86
N LEU A 432 11.33 6.97 -25.39
CA LEU A 432 12.14 7.39 -24.26
C LEU A 432 12.94 8.66 -24.58
N LEU A 433 13.61 8.72 -25.74
CA LEU A 433 14.37 9.90 -26.14
C LEU A 433 13.50 11.17 -26.22
N CYS A 434 12.28 11.08 -26.75
CA CYS A 434 11.35 12.20 -26.79
C CYS A 434 10.89 12.65 -25.40
N LEU A 435 10.62 11.73 -24.48
CA LEU A 435 10.29 12.06 -23.08
C LEU A 435 11.45 12.77 -22.37
N LEU A 436 12.67 12.31 -22.59
CA LEU A 436 13.87 12.93 -22.02
C LEU A 436 14.11 14.32 -22.62
N HIS A 437 13.99 14.48 -23.93
CA HIS A 437 14.09 15.77 -24.60
C HIS A 437 13.04 16.76 -24.10
N ALA A 438 11.79 16.35 -23.96
CA ALA A 438 10.73 17.20 -23.44
C ALA A 438 10.91 17.58 -21.96
N ALA A 439 11.52 16.71 -21.15
CA ALA A 439 11.83 16.99 -19.74
C ALA A 439 13.02 17.94 -19.57
N VAL A 440 14.02 17.88 -20.47
CA VAL A 440 15.22 18.73 -20.45
C VAL A 440 15.55 19.33 -21.84
N PRO A 441 14.69 20.20 -22.40
CA PRO A 441 14.82 20.67 -23.79
C PRO A 441 16.04 21.55 -24.06
N GLN A 442 16.74 21.98 -23.00
CA GLN A 442 17.98 22.76 -23.07
C GLN A 442 19.23 21.90 -22.86
N ALA A 443 19.08 20.60 -22.55
CA ALA A 443 20.22 19.72 -22.34
C ALA A 443 20.91 19.40 -23.66
N LYS A 444 22.25 19.48 -23.65
CA LYS A 444 23.06 19.14 -24.80
C LYS A 444 23.09 17.63 -24.98
N TYR A 445 22.90 17.17 -26.21
CA TYR A 445 23.07 15.77 -26.57
C TYR A 445 23.96 15.61 -27.81
N ASN A 446 24.60 14.45 -27.91
CA ASN A 446 25.24 13.98 -29.14
C ASN A 446 24.44 12.79 -29.69
N GLN A 447 24.39 12.63 -31.00
CA GLN A 447 23.80 11.46 -31.66
C GLN A 447 24.81 10.87 -32.65
N VAL A 448 25.09 9.58 -32.50
CA VAL A 448 26.02 8.82 -33.34
C VAL A 448 25.25 7.66 -33.97
N ILE A 449 25.31 7.55 -35.29
CA ILE A 449 24.67 6.49 -36.08
C ILE A 449 25.79 5.65 -36.70
N LEU A 450 25.87 4.37 -36.33
CA LEU A 450 26.88 3.43 -36.83
C LEU A 450 26.15 2.21 -37.42
N ARG A 451 26.08 2.16 -38.75
CA ARG A 451 25.20 1.25 -39.50
C ARG A 451 23.74 1.44 -39.05
N GLU A 452 23.10 0.40 -38.54
CA GLU A 452 21.71 0.45 -38.03
C GLU A 452 21.65 0.84 -36.54
N ASN A 453 22.78 0.78 -35.82
CA ASN A 453 22.82 1.08 -34.39
C ASN A 453 22.86 2.59 -34.15
N VAL A 454 22.04 3.08 -33.22
CA VAL A 454 21.89 4.50 -32.90
C VAL A 454 22.23 4.72 -31.43
N THR A 455 23.13 5.66 -31.16
CA THR A 455 23.54 6.06 -29.81
C THR A 455 23.22 7.52 -29.60
N VAL A 456 22.52 7.84 -28.50
CA VAL A 456 22.28 9.22 -28.06
C VAL A 456 22.86 9.40 -26.65
N THR A 457 23.69 10.42 -26.48
CA THR A 457 24.34 10.73 -25.20
C THR A 457 23.86 12.09 -24.70
N PHE A 458 23.18 12.14 -23.55
CA PHE A 458 22.81 13.38 -22.87
C PHE A 458 24.03 13.91 -22.10
N LEU A 459 24.75 14.86 -22.70
CA LEU A 459 26.10 15.27 -22.29
C LEU A 459 26.13 15.87 -20.87
N ASP A 460 25.13 16.67 -20.51
CA ASP A 460 25.04 17.29 -19.17
C ASP A 460 24.79 16.27 -18.04
N TYR A 461 24.47 15.02 -18.41
CA TYR A 461 24.19 13.90 -17.52
C TYR A 461 25.18 12.73 -17.69
N GLY A 462 25.95 12.69 -18.78
CA GLY A 462 26.78 11.53 -19.13
C GLY A 462 25.99 10.24 -19.33
N VAL A 463 24.69 10.33 -19.63
CA VAL A 463 23.80 9.19 -19.86
C VAL A 463 23.88 8.79 -21.34
N GLU A 464 24.18 7.53 -21.61
CA GLU A 464 24.28 6.98 -22.97
C GLU A 464 23.14 5.99 -23.23
N ILE A 465 22.35 6.20 -24.28
CA ILE A 465 21.22 5.34 -24.64
C ILE A 465 21.44 4.83 -26.05
N VAL A 466 21.62 3.51 -26.16
CA VAL A 466 21.98 2.78 -27.38
C VAL A 466 20.80 1.93 -27.85
N LEU A 467 20.58 1.91 -29.16
CA LEU A 467 19.78 0.91 -29.84
C LEU A 467 20.73 -0.03 -30.61
N PHE A 468 20.57 -1.33 -30.36
CA PHE A 468 21.25 -2.40 -31.06
C PHE A 468 20.22 -3.27 -31.80
N HIS A 469 20.26 -3.29 -33.13
CA HIS A 469 19.32 -4.10 -33.90
C HIS A 469 19.73 -5.58 -33.89
N SER A 470 18.89 -6.42 -33.29
CA SER A 470 19.02 -7.88 -33.31
C SER A 470 17.63 -8.50 -33.35
N ASN A 471 17.03 -8.53 -34.55
CA ASN A 471 15.63 -8.87 -34.78
C ASN A 471 15.17 -10.23 -34.21
N LEU A 472 16.10 -11.17 -34.06
CA LEU A 472 15.85 -12.53 -33.59
C LEU A 472 16.64 -12.88 -32.31
N LEU A 473 17.45 -11.95 -31.77
CA LEU A 473 18.48 -12.14 -30.73
C LEU A 473 19.60 -13.15 -31.04
N VAL A 474 19.32 -14.19 -31.82
CA VAL A 474 20.30 -15.19 -32.28
C VAL A 474 20.87 -14.87 -33.66
N ASP A 475 22.03 -15.45 -33.96
CA ASP A 475 22.82 -15.10 -35.14
C ASP A 475 22.21 -15.59 -36.47
N ILE A 476 22.42 -14.82 -37.54
CA ILE A 476 22.26 -15.28 -38.93
C ILE A 476 23.62 -15.22 -39.62
N GLU A 477 24.07 -16.35 -40.19
CA GLU A 477 25.33 -16.44 -40.92
C GLU A 477 25.09 -16.70 -42.40
N VAL A 478 25.93 -16.11 -43.26
CA VAL A 478 25.93 -16.41 -44.69
C VAL A 478 26.91 -17.56 -44.94
N GLU A 479 26.36 -18.74 -45.19
CA GLU A 479 27.13 -19.93 -45.55
C GLU A 479 27.04 -20.22 -47.06
N LYS A 480 27.81 -21.21 -47.52
CA LYS A 480 27.77 -21.67 -48.92
C LYS A 480 26.39 -22.13 -49.39
N ILE A 481 25.52 -22.53 -48.46
CA ILE A 481 24.14 -22.96 -48.73
C ILE A 481 23.12 -21.81 -48.75
N GLY A 482 23.48 -20.62 -48.26
CA GLY A 482 22.58 -19.47 -48.08
C GLY A 482 22.66 -18.89 -46.67
N ARG A 483 21.66 -18.08 -46.29
CA ARG A 483 21.55 -17.50 -44.94
C ARG A 483 21.04 -18.56 -43.96
N VAL A 484 21.78 -18.83 -42.90
CA VAL A 484 21.46 -19.84 -41.89
C VAL A 484 21.14 -19.15 -40.56
N LEU A 485 19.93 -19.33 -40.04
CA LEU A 485 19.54 -18.89 -38.69
C LEU A 485 20.07 -19.89 -37.67
N LYS A 486 21.00 -19.48 -36.81
CA LYS A 486 21.68 -20.36 -35.84
C LYS A 486 21.09 -20.21 -34.45
N LEU A 487 20.12 -21.07 -34.13
CA LEU A 487 19.32 -20.94 -32.90
C LEU A 487 20.12 -21.17 -31.61
N ASP A 488 21.29 -21.81 -31.69
CA ASP A 488 22.21 -22.05 -30.57
C ASP A 488 23.36 -21.02 -30.47
N SER A 489 23.31 -19.90 -31.20
CA SER A 489 24.41 -18.92 -31.28
C SER A 489 23.97 -17.47 -31.03
N ILE A 490 24.75 -16.76 -30.20
CA ILE A 490 24.61 -15.33 -29.87
C ILE A 490 26.02 -14.72 -29.78
N LYS A 491 26.62 -14.43 -30.93
CA LYS A 491 27.96 -13.81 -31.04
C LYS A 491 27.93 -12.34 -30.64
N ASP A 492 26.85 -11.64 -31.01
CA ASP A 492 26.62 -10.23 -30.64
C ASP A 492 26.55 -10.01 -29.12
N GLY A 493 26.31 -11.06 -28.33
CA GLY A 493 26.29 -11.00 -26.87
C GLY A 493 27.56 -10.44 -26.23
N GLN A 494 28.72 -10.50 -26.90
CA GLN A 494 29.93 -9.85 -26.38
C GLN A 494 29.84 -8.31 -26.40
N ILE A 495 29.02 -7.73 -27.28
CA ILE A 495 28.80 -6.28 -27.41
C ILE A 495 27.84 -5.77 -26.33
N TRP A 496 26.88 -6.58 -25.91
CA TRP A 496 25.87 -6.23 -24.90
C TRP A 496 26.44 -6.23 -23.47
N LYS A 497 27.67 -6.71 -23.26
CA LYS A 497 28.35 -6.67 -21.98
C LYS A 497 28.73 -5.24 -21.59
N ASN A 498 28.81 -4.98 -20.29
CA ASN A 498 29.22 -3.69 -19.69
C ASN A 498 28.22 -2.52 -19.89
N PHE A 499 26.93 -2.82 -19.98
CA PHE A 499 25.85 -1.85 -19.86
C PHE A 499 25.19 -1.95 -18.47
N ASP A 500 24.71 -0.84 -17.91
CA ASP A 500 24.00 -0.82 -16.63
C ASP A 500 22.58 -1.36 -16.76
N LEU A 501 21.98 -1.22 -17.95
CA LEU A 501 20.62 -1.65 -18.26
C LEU A 501 20.53 -2.24 -19.67
N LEU A 502 20.09 -3.49 -19.76
CA LEU A 502 19.76 -4.21 -21.00
C LEU A 502 18.25 -4.43 -21.09
N ILE A 503 17.66 -4.07 -22.24
CA ILE A 503 16.22 -4.21 -22.51
C ILE A 503 16.08 -5.01 -23.81
N PHE A 504 15.65 -6.26 -23.67
CA PHE A 504 15.50 -7.20 -24.79
C PHE A 504 14.06 -7.26 -25.30
N ASN A 505 13.87 -7.43 -26.61
CA ASN A 505 12.60 -7.82 -27.21
C ASN A 505 12.84 -8.66 -28.49
N THR A 506 11.97 -9.62 -28.75
CA THR A 506 11.88 -10.32 -30.04
C THR A 506 10.54 -11.04 -30.15
N TRP A 507 9.96 -11.04 -31.35
CA TRP A 507 8.94 -11.98 -31.82
C TRP A 507 8.60 -11.71 -33.30
N LEU A 508 8.51 -10.44 -33.67
CA LEU A 508 7.92 -9.98 -34.94
C LEU A 508 8.59 -10.57 -36.19
N TRP A 509 9.89 -10.84 -36.13
CA TRP A 509 10.64 -11.35 -37.27
C TRP A 509 10.64 -12.88 -37.38
N TYR A 510 10.30 -13.60 -36.30
CA TYR A 510 10.08 -15.05 -36.36
C TYR A 510 8.84 -15.40 -37.20
N THR A 511 7.81 -14.56 -37.21
CA THR A 511 6.56 -14.83 -37.94
C THR A 511 6.66 -14.55 -39.45
N ARG A 512 7.72 -13.87 -39.92
CA ARG A 512 7.87 -13.48 -41.33
C ARG A 512 8.05 -14.70 -42.25
N ARG A 513 7.45 -14.60 -43.44
CA ARG A 513 7.58 -15.56 -44.55
C ARG A 513 8.26 -14.86 -45.75
N PRO A 514 8.78 -15.61 -46.75
CA PRO A 514 9.36 -15.02 -47.95
C PRO A 514 8.37 -14.07 -48.66
N PRO A 515 8.82 -12.92 -49.20
CA PRO A 515 10.21 -12.46 -49.30
C PRO A 515 10.78 -11.81 -48.01
N GLY A 516 9.97 -11.57 -46.98
CA GLY A 516 10.37 -10.87 -45.75
C GLY A 516 11.20 -11.68 -44.74
N GLN A 517 11.50 -12.95 -45.04
CA GLN A 517 12.25 -13.86 -44.16
C GLN A 517 13.77 -13.62 -44.26
N GLN A 518 14.44 -13.49 -43.11
CA GLN A 518 15.87 -13.15 -43.05
C GLN A 518 16.82 -14.34 -43.25
N TRP A 519 16.31 -15.58 -43.21
CA TRP A 519 17.09 -16.81 -43.37
C TRP A 519 16.54 -17.70 -44.48
N ASP A 520 17.39 -18.55 -45.04
CA ASP A 520 17.07 -19.54 -46.08
C ASP A 520 17.07 -20.98 -45.52
N PHE A 521 17.72 -21.19 -44.38
CA PHE A 521 17.83 -22.45 -43.62
C PHE A 521 17.88 -22.15 -42.11
N VAL A 522 17.64 -23.15 -41.27
CA VAL A 522 17.70 -23.05 -39.80
C VAL A 522 18.65 -24.11 -39.26
N GLU A 523 19.60 -23.74 -38.40
CA GLU A 523 20.48 -24.66 -37.67
C GLU A 523 20.08 -24.73 -36.19
N TYR A 524 19.89 -25.95 -35.69
CA TYR A 524 19.62 -26.23 -34.27
C TYR A 524 20.17 -27.60 -33.87
N ASN A 525 20.85 -27.68 -32.73
CA ASN A 525 21.59 -28.85 -32.24
C ASN A 525 22.49 -29.50 -33.31
N GLY A 526 23.20 -28.67 -34.09
CA GLY A 526 24.09 -29.10 -35.18
C GLY A 526 23.39 -29.73 -36.39
N LYS A 527 22.06 -29.59 -36.51
CA LYS A 527 21.28 -30.05 -37.67
C LYS A 527 20.79 -28.85 -38.48
N ILE A 528 21.04 -28.88 -39.78
CA ILE A 528 20.53 -27.89 -40.73
C ILE A 528 19.20 -28.37 -41.32
N LEU A 529 18.16 -27.57 -41.16
CA LEU A 529 16.80 -27.79 -41.65
C LEU A 529 16.47 -26.75 -42.73
N LYS A 530 15.64 -27.12 -43.72
CA LYS A 530 15.22 -26.17 -44.76
C LYS A 530 14.24 -25.12 -44.24
N ASP A 531 13.38 -25.51 -43.30
CA ASP A 531 12.51 -24.62 -42.54
C ASP A 531 12.23 -25.26 -41.17
N MET A 532 11.74 -24.48 -40.20
CA MET A 532 11.39 -24.94 -38.86
C MET A 532 10.07 -24.28 -38.42
N ASP A 533 9.28 -24.90 -37.56
CA ASP A 533 8.11 -24.22 -36.99
C ASP A 533 8.53 -22.92 -36.27
N ARG A 534 7.72 -21.86 -36.38
CA ARG A 534 8.09 -20.53 -35.87
C ARG A 534 8.04 -20.44 -34.35
N VAL A 535 7.14 -21.20 -33.73
CA VAL A 535 6.98 -21.27 -32.27
C VAL A 535 8.14 -22.04 -31.68
N GLU A 536 8.52 -23.17 -32.29
CA GLU A 536 9.69 -23.96 -31.89
C GLU A 536 11.02 -23.22 -32.13
N ALA A 537 11.18 -22.53 -33.27
CA ALA A 537 12.36 -21.72 -33.55
C ALA A 537 12.51 -20.55 -32.55
N PHE A 538 11.40 -19.89 -32.19
CA PHE A 538 11.37 -18.85 -31.17
C PHE A 538 11.75 -19.40 -29.79
N ARG A 539 11.14 -20.52 -29.38
CA ARG A 539 11.44 -21.20 -28.11
C ARG A 539 12.91 -21.63 -28.00
N ALA A 540 13.49 -22.15 -29.07
CA ALA A 540 14.90 -22.52 -29.12
C ALA A 540 15.84 -21.31 -29.04
N GLY A 541 15.59 -20.25 -29.81
CA GLY A 541 16.39 -19.02 -29.73
C GLY A 541 16.28 -18.32 -28.37
N LEU A 542 15.10 -18.32 -27.76
CA LEU A 542 14.89 -17.74 -26.43
C LEU A 542 15.60 -18.54 -25.33
N LYS A 543 15.67 -19.88 -25.44
CA LYS A 543 16.49 -20.73 -24.56
C LYS A 543 17.97 -20.37 -24.61
N THR A 544 18.50 -20.16 -25.81
CA THR A 544 19.90 -19.73 -26.01
C THR A 544 20.15 -18.35 -25.40
N TRP A 545 19.21 -17.41 -25.57
CA TRP A 545 19.28 -16.09 -24.94
C TRP A 545 19.21 -16.17 -23.42
N ALA A 546 18.28 -16.93 -22.85
CA ALA A 546 18.12 -17.07 -21.41
C ALA A 546 19.40 -17.65 -20.80
N LYS A 547 19.96 -18.70 -21.40
CA LYS A 547 21.24 -19.29 -21.02
C LYS A 547 22.38 -18.27 -21.07
N TRP A 548 22.48 -17.49 -22.15
CA TRP A 548 23.49 -16.42 -22.27
C TRP A 548 23.35 -15.37 -21.14
N VAL A 549 22.11 -14.96 -20.80
CA VAL A 549 21.88 -14.04 -19.67
C VAL A 549 22.34 -14.64 -18.33
N GLU A 550 22.19 -15.95 -18.13
CA GLU A 550 22.65 -16.61 -16.90
C GLU A 550 24.16 -16.80 -16.80
N THR A 551 24.85 -17.01 -17.94
CA THR A 551 26.30 -17.31 -17.97
C THR A 551 27.18 -16.09 -18.16
N ASP A 552 26.73 -15.09 -18.93
CA ASP A 552 27.59 -14.02 -19.46
C ASP A 552 27.29 -12.62 -18.89
N VAL A 553 26.15 -12.43 -18.21
CA VAL A 553 25.76 -11.12 -17.64
C VAL A 553 26.07 -11.04 -16.15
N ASP A 554 26.92 -10.07 -15.78
CA ASP A 554 27.13 -9.70 -14.38
C ASP A 554 25.93 -8.91 -13.85
N THR A 555 24.98 -9.62 -13.23
CA THR A 555 23.72 -9.08 -12.68
C THR A 555 23.89 -8.26 -11.40
N THR A 556 25.11 -8.21 -10.83
CA THR A 556 25.43 -7.27 -9.75
C THR A 556 25.54 -5.84 -10.27
N LYS A 557 25.98 -5.68 -11.52
CA LYS A 557 26.13 -4.39 -12.22
C LYS A 557 24.99 -4.12 -13.21
N THR A 558 24.62 -5.14 -13.99
CA THR A 558 23.67 -5.06 -15.10
C THR A 558 22.25 -5.37 -14.63
N LYS A 559 21.27 -4.54 -14.95
CA LYS A 559 19.85 -4.90 -14.86
C LYS A 559 19.36 -5.39 -16.22
N VAL A 560 18.63 -6.50 -16.22
CA VAL A 560 18.08 -7.10 -17.44
C VAL A 560 16.56 -7.04 -17.39
N PHE A 561 15.98 -6.55 -18.48
CA PHE A 561 14.55 -6.57 -18.75
C PHE A 561 14.29 -7.32 -20.05
N PHE A 562 13.18 -8.06 -20.09
CA PHE A 562 12.61 -8.54 -21.34
C PHE A 562 11.25 -7.86 -21.51
N GLN A 563 11.05 -7.21 -22.66
CA GLN A 563 9.80 -6.58 -23.03
C GLN A 563 8.89 -7.61 -23.69
N GLY A 564 7.68 -7.76 -23.14
CA GLY A 564 6.65 -8.64 -23.68
C GLY A 564 6.28 -8.33 -25.13
N THR A 565 5.66 -9.32 -25.78
CA THR A 565 5.30 -9.29 -27.19
C THR A 565 4.40 -8.10 -27.52
N SER A 566 4.82 -7.24 -28.45
CA SER A 566 3.88 -6.26 -29.01
C SER A 566 2.88 -6.96 -29.93
N PRO A 567 1.57 -6.71 -29.79
CA PRO A 567 0.58 -7.18 -30.75
C PRO A 567 0.61 -6.35 -32.03
N ALA A 568 -0.11 -6.85 -33.03
CA ALA A 568 -0.45 -6.16 -34.27
C ALA A 568 -1.97 -6.28 -34.49
N HIS A 569 -2.60 -5.30 -35.14
CA HIS A 569 -4.06 -5.22 -35.29
C HIS A 569 -4.49 -5.24 -36.76
N TYR A 570 -4.31 -6.38 -37.43
CA TYR A 570 -4.70 -6.55 -38.84
C TYR A 570 -6.09 -7.17 -39.04
N HIS A 571 -6.71 -7.77 -38.02
CA HIS A 571 -7.99 -8.46 -38.16
C HIS A 571 -8.96 -8.11 -37.03
N GLY A 572 -10.07 -7.42 -37.34
CA GLY A 572 -11.02 -6.93 -36.34
C GLY A 572 -11.76 -8.02 -35.58
N SER A 573 -11.82 -9.23 -36.14
CA SER A 573 -12.29 -10.43 -35.44
C SER A 573 -11.53 -10.71 -34.14
N GLU A 574 -10.25 -10.31 -34.03
CA GLU A 574 -9.45 -10.48 -32.81
C GLU A 574 -9.94 -9.62 -31.63
N TRP A 575 -10.54 -8.46 -31.93
CA TRP A 575 -11.11 -7.54 -30.95
C TRP A 575 -12.64 -7.47 -30.96
N GLY A 576 -13.30 -8.47 -31.56
CA GLY A 576 -14.77 -8.62 -31.54
C GLY A 576 -15.53 -7.83 -32.61
N GLU A 577 -14.84 -7.25 -33.59
CA GLU A 577 -15.41 -6.46 -34.68
C GLU A 577 -15.13 -7.15 -36.04
N PRO A 578 -15.78 -8.29 -36.36
CA PRO A 578 -15.42 -9.14 -37.52
C PRO A 578 -15.62 -8.49 -38.90
N THR A 579 -16.28 -7.33 -38.98
CA THR A 579 -16.42 -6.53 -40.20
C THR A 579 -15.27 -5.55 -40.43
N VAL A 580 -14.39 -5.37 -39.43
CA VAL A 580 -13.23 -4.48 -39.50
C VAL A 580 -12.01 -5.26 -39.99
N ASN A 581 -11.39 -4.78 -41.07
CA ASN A 581 -10.35 -5.50 -41.80
C ASN A 581 -8.91 -5.03 -41.50
N SER A 582 -8.72 -4.09 -40.57
CA SER A 582 -7.40 -3.61 -40.08
C SER A 582 -7.57 -2.54 -38.98
N CYS A 583 -6.47 -2.02 -38.43
CA CYS A 583 -6.42 -0.82 -37.60
C CYS A 583 -6.78 0.51 -38.31
N LEU A 584 -7.15 0.49 -39.59
CA LEU A 584 -7.55 1.70 -40.32
C LEU A 584 -8.87 2.27 -39.79
N ASN A 585 -8.89 3.58 -39.54
CA ASN A 585 -9.99 4.33 -38.92
C ASN A 585 -10.24 4.02 -37.42
N GLU A 586 -9.39 3.23 -36.77
CA GLU A 586 -9.49 3.01 -35.33
C GLU A 586 -9.03 4.24 -34.54
N THR A 587 -9.92 4.76 -33.69
CA THR A 587 -9.73 6.03 -32.96
C THR A 587 -9.78 5.89 -31.44
N THR A 588 -10.28 4.77 -30.91
CA THR A 588 -10.38 4.47 -29.47
C THR A 588 -9.87 3.06 -29.14
N PRO A 589 -9.37 2.84 -27.91
CA PRO A 589 -9.05 1.52 -27.38
C PRO A 589 -10.23 0.53 -27.44
N VAL A 590 -9.91 -0.76 -27.33
CA VAL A 590 -10.88 -1.79 -26.93
C VAL A 590 -11.34 -1.50 -25.50
N ASN A 591 -12.64 -1.61 -25.24
CA ASN A 591 -13.23 -1.29 -23.95
C ASN A 591 -13.02 -2.42 -22.93
N GLY A 592 -12.69 -2.07 -21.67
CA GLY A 592 -12.44 -3.00 -20.56
C GLY A 592 -10.98 -3.47 -20.43
N SER A 593 -10.79 -4.52 -19.64
CA SER A 593 -9.47 -5.05 -19.22
C SER A 593 -9.08 -6.38 -19.88
N THR A 594 -9.88 -6.88 -20.83
CA THR A 594 -9.76 -8.19 -21.45
C THR A 594 -9.80 -8.09 -22.98
N TYR A 595 -8.90 -8.77 -23.67
CA TYR A 595 -8.88 -8.81 -25.14
C TYR A 595 -9.61 -10.07 -25.66
N PRO A 596 -10.58 -9.96 -26.59
CA PRO A 596 -11.45 -11.08 -26.97
C PRO A 596 -10.76 -12.34 -27.49
N SER A 597 -9.70 -12.23 -28.29
CA SER A 597 -8.96 -13.41 -28.79
C SER A 597 -7.97 -14.03 -27.79
N GLY A 598 -7.87 -13.49 -26.57
CA GLY A 598 -6.89 -13.93 -25.57
C GLY A 598 -5.45 -13.46 -25.83
N LEU A 599 -4.50 -14.04 -25.11
CA LEU A 599 -3.07 -13.75 -25.25
C LEU A 599 -2.45 -14.56 -26.40
N PRO A 600 -1.48 -14.00 -27.15
CA PRO A 600 -0.79 -14.74 -28.20
C PRO A 600 0.25 -15.71 -27.59
N ILE A 601 0.31 -16.92 -28.14
CA ILE A 601 1.25 -18.03 -27.79
C ILE A 601 2.67 -17.61 -27.35
N PRO A 602 3.40 -16.70 -28.03
CA PRO A 602 4.73 -16.25 -27.58
C PRO A 602 4.78 -15.70 -26.15
N VAL A 603 3.68 -15.14 -25.61
CA VAL A 603 3.64 -14.63 -24.23
C VAL A 603 3.84 -15.74 -23.22
N ASP A 604 3.18 -16.87 -23.44
CA ASP A 604 3.31 -18.03 -22.56
C ASP A 604 4.72 -18.62 -22.65
N ILE A 605 5.33 -18.61 -23.84
CA ILE A 605 6.72 -19.08 -24.04
C ILE A 605 7.72 -18.18 -23.31
N VAL A 606 7.56 -16.86 -23.41
CA VAL A 606 8.42 -15.92 -22.65
C VAL A 606 8.24 -16.12 -21.15
N LYS A 607 7.00 -16.26 -20.65
CA LYS A 607 6.73 -16.49 -19.23
C LYS A 607 7.26 -17.84 -18.73
N GLU A 608 7.12 -18.89 -19.54
CA GLU A 608 7.63 -20.23 -19.26
C GLU A 608 9.16 -20.23 -19.19
N GLU A 609 9.83 -19.65 -20.18
CA GLU A 609 11.30 -19.64 -20.25
C GLU A 609 11.90 -18.81 -19.12
N LEU A 610 11.35 -17.62 -18.83
CA LEU A 610 11.78 -16.79 -17.69
C LEU A 610 11.53 -17.46 -16.33
N LYS A 611 10.51 -18.32 -16.21
CA LYS A 611 10.24 -19.13 -15.02
C LYS A 611 11.20 -20.33 -14.89
N ASN A 612 11.66 -20.88 -16.00
CA ASN A 612 12.58 -22.01 -16.06
C ASN A 612 14.05 -21.62 -15.81
N MET A 613 14.40 -20.32 -15.87
CA MET A 613 15.72 -19.82 -15.51
C MET A 613 16.09 -20.23 -14.06
N SER A 614 17.31 -20.70 -13.87
CA SER A 614 17.88 -21.07 -12.57
C SER A 614 17.95 -19.90 -11.58
N LYS A 615 17.94 -18.66 -12.09
CA LYS A 615 17.89 -17.42 -11.30
C LYS A 615 16.86 -16.45 -11.90
N PRO A 616 15.94 -15.86 -11.10
CA PRO A 616 14.99 -14.86 -11.57
C PRO A 616 15.65 -13.46 -11.69
N ILE A 617 16.62 -13.34 -12.60
CA ILE A 617 17.43 -12.13 -12.81
C ILE A 617 16.85 -11.15 -13.83
N VAL A 618 15.97 -11.63 -14.70
CA VAL A 618 15.27 -10.83 -15.72
C VAL A 618 13.95 -10.32 -15.15
N ASN A 619 13.62 -9.06 -15.45
CA ASN A 619 12.32 -8.48 -15.12
C ASN A 619 11.47 -8.43 -16.41
N LEU A 620 10.33 -9.11 -16.43
CA LEU A 620 9.39 -9.05 -17.55
C LEU A 620 8.61 -7.73 -17.49
N LEU A 621 8.53 -7.03 -18.62
CA LEU A 621 7.55 -5.95 -18.83
C LEU A 621 6.39 -6.58 -19.58
N ASP A 622 5.32 -6.98 -18.87
CA ASP A 622 4.21 -7.74 -19.44
C ASP A 622 3.22 -6.83 -20.20
N ILE A 623 3.75 -6.15 -21.21
CA ILE A 623 3.05 -5.10 -21.95
C ILE A 623 2.01 -5.63 -22.93
N THR A 624 1.93 -6.95 -23.13
CA THR A 624 1.19 -7.53 -24.26
C THR A 624 -0.29 -7.19 -24.19
N LYS A 625 -0.96 -7.50 -23.07
CA LYS A 625 -2.40 -7.32 -22.92
C LYS A 625 -2.81 -5.85 -22.97
N LEU A 626 -2.08 -4.98 -22.25
CA LEU A 626 -2.38 -3.55 -22.26
C LEU A 626 -2.12 -2.92 -23.64
N SER A 627 -1.25 -3.50 -24.46
CA SER A 627 -1.06 -3.10 -25.85
C SER A 627 -2.13 -3.67 -26.80
N GLN A 628 -2.66 -4.88 -26.54
CA GLN A 628 -3.78 -5.45 -27.32
C GLN A 628 -5.04 -4.61 -27.19
N LEU A 629 -5.25 -3.96 -26.06
CA LEU A 629 -6.37 -3.02 -25.90
C LEU A 629 -6.23 -1.75 -26.78
N ARG A 630 -5.13 -1.56 -27.52
CA ARG A 630 -4.79 -0.29 -28.21
C ARG A 630 -4.83 -0.36 -29.73
N LYS A 631 -5.88 -0.93 -30.31
CA LYS A 631 -6.13 -0.91 -31.78
C LYS A 631 -6.01 0.49 -32.43
N ASP A 632 -6.24 1.55 -31.66
CA ASP A 632 -6.11 2.96 -32.03
C ASP A 632 -4.66 3.51 -32.09
N GLY A 633 -3.68 2.83 -31.49
CA GLY A 633 -2.32 3.35 -31.27
C GLY A 633 -1.38 3.32 -32.48
N HIS A 634 -1.75 2.62 -33.54
CA HIS A 634 -0.90 2.38 -34.72
C HIS A 634 -0.79 3.58 -35.68
N PRO A 635 0.29 3.70 -36.47
CA PRO A 635 0.38 4.66 -37.57
C PRO A 635 -0.69 4.46 -38.63
N SER A 636 -1.15 3.22 -38.87
CA SER A 636 -2.05 2.90 -39.97
C SER A 636 -1.46 3.44 -41.29
N ILE A 637 -2.18 4.26 -42.05
CA ILE A 637 -1.69 4.93 -43.26
C ILE A 637 -0.86 6.21 -43.00
N TYR A 638 -0.84 6.71 -41.77
CA TYR A 638 -0.19 7.97 -41.38
C TYR A 638 1.30 7.76 -41.09
N ASN A 639 2.05 7.32 -42.10
CA ASN A 639 3.49 7.06 -41.98
C ASN A 639 4.24 7.42 -43.27
N GLY A 640 5.53 7.73 -43.14
CA GLY A 640 6.41 8.10 -44.26
C GLY A 640 6.82 6.96 -45.21
N ASN A 641 6.22 5.77 -45.10
CA ASN A 641 6.42 4.64 -46.01
C ASN A 641 5.18 4.36 -46.89
N HIS A 642 4.07 5.09 -46.70
CA HIS A 642 2.85 5.05 -47.53
C HIS A 642 2.13 3.68 -47.62
N GLY A 643 2.44 2.74 -46.72
CA GLY A 643 1.74 1.46 -46.57
C GLY A 643 0.87 1.43 -45.30
N LEU A 644 -0.02 0.45 -45.18
CA LEU A 644 -0.82 0.24 -43.96
C LEU A 644 0.03 -0.45 -42.88
N ASP A 645 0.36 0.26 -41.81
CA ASP A 645 1.11 -0.26 -40.66
C ASP A 645 0.21 -0.43 -39.44
N CYS A 646 -0.12 -1.69 -39.11
CA CYS A 646 -0.80 -2.07 -37.88
C CYS A 646 0.10 -2.89 -36.95
N THR A 647 1.42 -2.69 -37.03
CA THR A 647 2.45 -3.39 -36.24
C THR A 647 3.20 -2.44 -35.31
N HIS A 648 3.69 -1.32 -35.84
CA HIS A 648 4.40 -0.31 -35.05
C HIS A 648 3.42 0.69 -34.45
N TRP A 649 3.91 1.62 -33.64
CA TRP A 649 3.09 2.56 -32.88
C TRP A 649 3.46 4.01 -33.16
N CYS A 650 2.49 4.91 -33.02
CA CYS A 650 2.74 6.35 -32.99
C CYS A 650 3.52 6.71 -31.71
N ILE A 651 4.71 7.30 -31.83
CA ILE A 651 5.66 7.48 -30.70
C ILE A 651 5.04 8.17 -29.47
N ALA A 652 4.19 9.20 -29.64
CA ALA A 652 3.57 9.89 -28.51
C ALA A 652 2.56 9.05 -27.68
N MET A 653 2.06 7.94 -28.22
CA MET A 653 1.23 6.99 -27.48
C MET A 653 2.07 6.08 -26.56
N LEU A 654 3.30 5.73 -26.97
CA LEU A 654 4.20 4.80 -26.27
C LEU A 654 4.71 5.30 -24.91
N THR A 655 4.34 6.51 -24.49
CA THR A 655 4.76 7.12 -23.21
C THR A 655 4.40 6.30 -21.97
N VAL A 656 3.44 5.39 -22.07
CA VAL A 656 3.13 4.42 -21.00
C VAL A 656 4.31 3.49 -20.70
N PHE A 657 5.04 3.04 -21.73
CA PHE A 657 6.05 2.00 -21.57
C PHE A 657 7.26 2.55 -20.83
N SER A 658 7.74 3.73 -21.24
CA SER A 658 8.78 4.52 -20.56
C SER A 658 8.50 4.76 -19.06
N ARG A 659 7.23 4.80 -18.63
CA ARG A 659 6.85 4.90 -17.20
C ARG A 659 7.10 3.60 -16.44
N PHE A 660 6.83 2.44 -17.02
CA PHE A 660 7.13 1.15 -16.38
C PHE A 660 8.64 0.98 -16.15
N TYR A 661 9.49 1.40 -17.09
CA TYR A 661 10.94 1.44 -16.87
C TYR A 661 11.28 2.33 -15.67
N SER A 662 10.85 3.61 -15.68
CA SER A 662 11.16 4.54 -14.59
C SER A 662 10.73 4.03 -13.21
N ASP A 663 9.58 3.36 -13.12
CA ASP A 663 8.99 2.85 -11.88
C ASP A 663 9.66 1.55 -11.40
N ALA A 664 9.91 0.59 -12.31
CA ALA A 664 10.61 -0.66 -12.00
C ALA A 664 12.10 -0.43 -11.65
N ILE A 665 12.72 0.58 -12.27
CA ILE A 665 14.12 0.96 -12.00
C ILE A 665 14.23 1.74 -10.68
N ALA A 666 13.34 2.70 -10.43
CA ALA A 666 13.36 3.49 -9.19
C ALA A 666 13.18 2.61 -7.93
N LYS A 667 12.37 1.56 -8.00
CA LYS A 667 12.11 0.67 -6.85
C LYS A 667 13.29 -0.21 -6.48
N LYS A 668 14.09 -0.68 -7.45
CA LYS A 668 15.26 -1.56 -7.18
C LYS A 668 16.60 -0.84 -7.01
N LEU A 669 16.75 0.43 -7.41
CA LEU A 669 18.00 1.18 -7.20
C LEU A 669 18.15 1.78 -5.78
N VAL A 670 17.08 1.87 -4.98
CA VAL A 670 17.15 2.35 -3.58
C VAL A 670 17.71 1.28 -2.60
N HIS A 671 18.03 0.08 -3.08
CA HIS A 671 18.53 -1.04 -2.24
C HIS A 671 19.98 -1.47 -2.51
N ILE A 672 20.74 -0.73 -3.32
CA ILE A 672 22.18 -1.00 -3.54
C ILE A 672 22.99 0.30 -3.49
N GLU A 673 23.05 0.96 -2.32
CA GLU A 673 24.19 1.86 -1.95
C GLU A 673 24.24 2.34 -0.48
N ARG A 674 23.71 1.57 0.48
CA ARG A 674 24.02 1.80 1.91
C ARG A 674 24.43 0.52 2.63
N ASN A 675 25.59 0.60 3.29
CA ASN A 675 26.31 -0.52 3.88
C ASN A 675 25.54 -1.21 5.04
N PRO A 676 25.87 -2.47 5.36
CA PRO A 676 24.95 -3.38 6.04
C PRO A 676 24.92 -3.19 7.56
N THR A 677 23.72 -3.06 8.12
CA THR A 677 23.47 -3.40 9.53
C THR A 677 22.16 -4.15 9.67
N ARG A 678 22.30 -5.43 10.02
CA ARG A 678 21.29 -6.34 10.59
C ARG A 678 20.02 -6.60 9.75
N ILE A 679 19.93 -7.85 9.29
CA ILE A 679 18.67 -8.51 8.96
C ILE A 679 17.79 -8.47 10.23
N ILE A 680 16.75 -7.64 10.20
CA ILE A 680 15.58 -7.78 11.08
C ILE A 680 14.91 -9.07 10.64
N SER A 681 14.70 -9.98 11.58
CA SER A 681 14.08 -11.26 11.25
C SER A 681 12.59 -11.07 11.04
N LYS A 682 11.96 -11.83 10.12
CA LYS A 682 10.49 -11.84 9.96
C LYS A 682 9.73 -12.13 11.28
N GLN A 683 10.40 -12.72 12.26
CA GLN A 683 9.89 -12.92 13.61
C GLN A 683 9.64 -11.59 14.38
N GLU A 684 10.43 -10.53 14.14
CA GLU A 684 10.16 -9.21 14.70
C GLU A 684 8.94 -8.54 14.04
N GLU A 685 8.65 -8.86 12.77
CA GLU A 685 7.42 -8.42 12.08
C GLU A 685 6.15 -9.04 12.69
N ALA A 686 6.21 -10.31 13.10
CA ALA A 686 5.10 -11.00 13.78
C ALA A 686 4.88 -10.49 15.23
N GLU A 687 5.96 -10.27 16.00
CA GLU A 687 5.86 -9.69 17.35
C GLU A 687 5.32 -8.25 17.34
N ILE A 688 5.57 -7.46 16.27
CA ILE A 688 4.98 -6.12 16.12
C ILE A 688 3.46 -6.21 15.95
N ILE A 689 2.97 -7.14 15.13
CA ILE A 689 1.54 -7.31 14.82
C ILE A 689 0.72 -7.65 16.07
N THR A 690 1.23 -8.53 16.95
CA THR A 690 0.51 -8.99 18.15
C THR A 690 0.46 -7.98 19.29
N SER A 691 1.25 -6.90 19.25
CA SER A 691 1.38 -5.94 20.36
C SER A 691 0.32 -4.84 20.43
N ASN A 692 -0.27 -4.45 19.29
CA ASN A 692 -1.23 -3.34 19.19
C ASN A 692 -2.47 -3.63 18.34
N CYS A 693 -2.59 -4.84 17.77
CA CYS A 693 -3.76 -5.26 17.00
C CYS A 693 -4.45 -6.44 17.69
N ASN A 694 -5.75 -6.32 17.98
CA ASN A 694 -6.54 -7.51 18.31
C ASN A 694 -6.88 -8.24 17.00
N LEU A 695 -6.12 -9.31 16.72
CA LEU A 695 -6.29 -10.17 15.54
C LEU A 695 -7.71 -10.77 15.42
N PHE A 696 -8.46 -10.82 16.51
CA PHE A 696 -9.78 -11.44 16.61
C PHE A 696 -10.94 -10.44 16.57
N GLU A 697 -10.66 -9.14 16.46
CA GLU A 697 -11.67 -8.09 16.24
C GLU A 697 -11.54 -7.53 14.82
N GLY A 698 -12.60 -7.66 14.02
CA GLY A 698 -12.56 -7.40 12.59
C GLY A 698 -13.87 -7.72 11.90
N SER A 699 -13.83 -7.88 10.57
CA SER A 699 -14.97 -8.30 9.76
C SER A 699 -14.52 -9.19 8.60
N TRP A 700 -15.43 -10.01 8.08
CA TRP A 700 -15.19 -10.72 6.82
C TRP A 700 -15.40 -9.78 5.64
N VAL A 701 -14.42 -9.75 4.74
CA VAL A 701 -14.43 -8.96 3.51
C VAL A 701 -14.27 -9.88 2.31
N ILE A 702 -14.87 -9.51 1.18
CA ILE A 702 -14.63 -10.23 -0.08
C ILE A 702 -13.19 -9.91 -0.54
N ASP A 703 -12.45 -10.95 -0.85
CA ASP A 703 -11.16 -10.89 -1.50
C ASP A 703 -11.39 -10.79 -3.02
N ASP A 704 -11.50 -9.55 -3.52
CA ASP A 704 -11.62 -9.28 -4.95
C ASP A 704 -10.29 -9.54 -5.71
N GLU A 705 -9.18 -9.62 -4.96
CA GLU A 705 -7.94 -10.25 -5.39
C GLU A 705 -8.14 -11.78 -5.36
N VAL A 706 -7.90 -12.47 -6.49
CA VAL A 706 -8.23 -13.91 -6.67
C VAL A 706 -7.24 -14.83 -5.93
N ILE A 707 -7.18 -14.71 -4.60
CA ILE A 707 -6.20 -15.36 -3.71
C ILE A 707 -6.87 -16.34 -2.73
N HIS A 708 -8.17 -16.19 -2.46
CA HIS A 708 -8.94 -17.19 -1.72
C HIS A 708 -9.78 -18.08 -2.67
N PRO A 709 -9.80 -19.41 -2.47
CA PRO A 709 -9.19 -20.12 -1.36
C PRO A 709 -7.65 -20.25 -1.46
N LEU A 710 -6.99 -20.30 -0.31
CA LEU A 710 -5.52 -20.34 -0.20
C LEU A 710 -4.87 -21.57 -0.86
N TYR A 711 -5.67 -22.61 -1.10
CA TYR A 711 -5.32 -23.80 -1.86
C TYR A 711 -6.54 -24.31 -2.63
N ASN A 712 -6.31 -24.99 -3.75
CA ASN A 712 -7.38 -25.71 -4.44
C ASN A 712 -7.66 -27.04 -3.70
N THR A 713 -8.91 -27.25 -3.29
CA THR A 713 -9.34 -28.41 -2.51
C THR A 713 -9.07 -29.73 -3.21
N THR A 714 -9.22 -29.79 -4.54
CA THR A 714 -8.95 -30.99 -5.33
C THR A 714 -7.48 -31.38 -5.40
N THR A 715 -6.57 -30.51 -4.94
CA THR A 715 -5.12 -30.75 -4.94
C THR A 715 -4.58 -31.21 -3.59
N CYS A 716 -5.34 -31.03 -2.49
CA CYS A 716 -4.88 -31.44 -1.16
C CYS A 716 -5.29 -32.88 -0.84
N PRO A 717 -4.35 -33.82 -0.60
CA PRO A 717 -4.66 -35.23 -0.36
C PRO A 717 -5.20 -35.54 1.05
N PHE A 718 -5.31 -34.53 1.93
CA PHE A 718 -5.63 -34.71 3.36
C PHE A 718 -7.11 -34.48 3.71
N ILE A 719 -7.90 -33.89 2.81
CA ILE A 719 -9.29 -33.52 3.09
C ILE A 719 -10.19 -34.75 3.07
N ARG A 720 -10.89 -35.03 4.18
CA ARG A 720 -11.93 -36.07 4.19
C ARG A 720 -13.21 -35.60 3.52
N THR A 721 -13.97 -36.56 2.97
CA THR A 721 -15.30 -36.35 2.34
C THR A 721 -16.30 -35.56 3.19
N MET A 722 -16.15 -35.56 4.53
CA MET A 722 -17.04 -34.77 5.41
C MET A 722 -16.76 -33.26 5.44
N PHE A 723 -15.58 -32.82 4.98
CA PHE A 723 -15.22 -31.40 4.84
C PHE A 723 -15.01 -30.99 3.38
N ASP A 724 -14.92 -31.95 2.44
CA ASP A 724 -14.82 -31.69 1.01
C ASP A 724 -16.16 -31.21 0.44
N CYS A 725 -16.25 -29.90 0.21
CA CYS A 725 -17.41 -29.23 -0.38
C CYS A 725 -17.25 -28.97 -1.88
N THR A 726 -16.42 -29.74 -2.61
CA THR A 726 -16.27 -29.58 -4.08
C THR A 726 -17.56 -29.80 -4.85
N ASN A 727 -18.45 -30.66 -4.35
CA ASN A 727 -19.79 -30.91 -4.89
C ASN A 727 -20.82 -29.81 -4.54
N ARG A 728 -20.43 -28.77 -3.77
CA ARG A 728 -21.29 -27.62 -3.45
C ARG A 728 -21.34 -26.63 -4.62
N PRO A 729 -22.54 -26.23 -5.09
CA PRO A 729 -22.69 -25.45 -6.32
C PRO A 729 -22.26 -23.99 -6.15
N ASP A 730 -22.52 -23.38 -5.00
CA ASP A 730 -22.08 -22.01 -4.71
C ASP A 730 -20.63 -22.00 -4.23
N ARG A 731 -19.84 -21.07 -4.77
CA ARG A 731 -18.42 -20.88 -4.43
C ARG A 731 -18.14 -19.51 -3.80
N GLN A 732 -19.19 -18.74 -3.45
CA GLN A 732 -19.03 -17.40 -2.86
C GLN A 732 -18.41 -17.46 -1.46
N TYR A 733 -18.71 -18.49 -0.66
CA TYR A 733 -18.13 -18.68 0.68
C TYR A 733 -16.60 -18.79 0.66
N LEU A 734 -16.00 -19.23 -0.45
CA LEU A 734 -14.55 -19.33 -0.63
C LEU A 734 -13.86 -17.98 -0.80
N LYS A 735 -14.59 -16.90 -1.11
CA LYS A 735 -14.00 -15.58 -1.42
C LYS A 735 -13.83 -14.66 -0.21
N TYR A 736 -14.15 -15.11 1.00
CA TYR A 736 -14.09 -14.25 2.19
C TYR A 736 -12.76 -14.44 2.94
N LYS A 737 -12.06 -13.33 3.20
CA LYS A 737 -10.92 -13.27 4.14
C LYS A 737 -11.30 -12.48 5.40
N TRP A 738 -10.68 -12.82 6.53
CA TRP A 738 -10.84 -12.06 7.77
C TRP A 738 -9.92 -10.84 7.77
N GLN A 739 -10.48 -9.67 8.03
CA GLN A 739 -9.76 -8.41 8.12
C GLN A 739 -9.88 -7.86 9.54
N PRO A 740 -8.82 -7.93 10.37
CA PRO A 740 -8.77 -7.25 11.66
C PRO A 740 -8.95 -5.74 11.51
N SER A 741 -9.59 -5.11 12.49
CA SER A 741 -9.96 -3.68 12.44
C SER A 741 -8.75 -2.72 12.50
N ALA A 742 -7.63 -3.17 13.06
CA ALA A 742 -6.46 -2.33 13.35
C ALA A 742 -5.17 -2.74 12.61
N CYS A 743 -5.19 -3.86 11.86
CA CYS A 743 -4.04 -4.36 11.12
C CYS A 743 -4.46 -5.34 10.01
N ASN A 744 -3.54 -5.69 9.13
CA ASN A 744 -3.71 -6.76 8.15
C ASN A 744 -3.17 -8.08 8.70
N LEU A 745 -3.81 -9.20 8.35
CA LEU A 745 -3.19 -10.51 8.55
C LEU A 745 -2.09 -10.74 7.50
N PRO A 746 -0.86 -11.12 7.89
CA PRO A 746 0.13 -11.58 6.95
C PRO A 746 -0.28 -12.96 6.40
N ARG A 747 0.18 -13.25 5.18
CA ARG A 747 -0.08 -14.53 4.52
C ARG A 747 0.64 -15.67 5.25
N PHE A 748 -0.01 -16.82 5.36
CA PHE A 748 0.62 -18.06 5.86
C PHE A 748 1.82 -18.46 4.99
N ASP A 749 3.02 -18.52 5.57
CA ASP A 749 4.25 -19.04 4.95
C ASP A 749 4.62 -20.38 5.59
N GLY A 750 4.21 -21.48 4.95
CA GLY A 750 4.51 -22.83 5.45
C GLY A 750 5.99 -23.20 5.40
N ARG A 751 6.79 -22.61 4.49
CA ARG A 751 8.25 -22.86 4.45
C ARG A 751 8.93 -22.23 5.65
N GLU A 752 8.52 -21.04 6.03
CA GLU A 752 9.01 -20.38 7.23
C GLU A 752 8.63 -21.14 8.51
N LEU A 753 7.39 -21.61 8.62
CA LEU A 753 6.96 -22.44 9.76
C LEU A 753 7.76 -23.73 9.86
N LEU A 754 7.91 -24.47 8.76
CA LEU A 754 8.68 -25.71 8.75
C LEU A 754 10.16 -25.50 9.07
N ARG A 755 10.74 -24.36 8.68
CA ARG A 755 12.12 -23.97 9.06
C ARG A 755 12.25 -23.64 10.54
N LYS A 756 11.35 -22.82 11.11
CA LYS A 756 11.41 -22.39 12.52
C LYS A 756 11.13 -23.55 13.48
N TYR A 757 10.26 -24.48 13.08
CA TYR A 757 9.88 -25.67 13.83
C TYR A 757 10.59 -26.95 13.36
N LYS A 758 11.79 -26.84 12.75
CA LYS A 758 12.56 -28.00 12.31
C LYS A 758 12.81 -28.96 13.49
N GLY A 759 12.46 -30.24 13.34
CA GLY A 759 12.63 -31.26 14.38
C GLY A 759 11.68 -31.12 15.58
N LYS A 760 10.56 -30.41 15.43
CA LYS A 760 9.57 -30.12 16.49
C LYS A 760 8.23 -30.81 16.24
N GLN A 761 7.46 -31.02 17.31
CA GLN A 761 6.11 -31.57 17.23
C GLN A 761 5.02 -30.51 17.50
N ILE A 762 4.05 -30.44 16.59
CA ILE A 762 2.83 -29.62 16.70
C ILE A 762 1.64 -30.58 16.86
N MET A 763 0.89 -30.47 17.95
CA MET A 763 -0.22 -31.36 18.26
C MET A 763 -1.54 -30.59 18.40
N PHE A 764 -2.56 -31.01 17.66
CA PHE A 764 -3.94 -30.59 17.80
C PHE A 764 -4.66 -31.57 18.74
N ILE A 765 -5.33 -31.06 19.79
CA ILE A 765 -5.98 -31.86 20.84
C ILE A 765 -7.42 -31.42 21.03
N GLY A 766 -8.38 -32.30 20.79
CA GLY A 766 -9.77 -31.95 21.03
C GLY A 766 -10.78 -32.83 20.33
N ASP A 767 -11.94 -32.23 20.02
CA ASP A 767 -13.02 -32.89 19.29
C ASP A 767 -12.89 -32.79 17.76
N SER A 768 -13.96 -33.11 17.02
CA SER A 768 -13.94 -33.15 15.55
C SER A 768 -13.73 -31.77 14.88
N LEU A 769 -13.85 -30.67 15.61
CA LEU A 769 -13.41 -29.34 15.14
C LEU A 769 -11.88 -29.20 15.14
N SER A 770 -11.17 -29.93 16.02
CA SER A 770 -9.70 -30.02 15.97
C SER A 770 -9.23 -30.82 14.75
N LEU A 771 -9.96 -31.88 14.39
CA LEU A 771 -9.73 -32.63 13.13
C LEU A 771 -9.93 -31.72 11.91
N ASN A 772 -11.00 -30.93 11.89
CA ASN A 772 -11.30 -29.99 10.80
C ASN A 772 -10.23 -28.89 10.67
N ASN A 773 -9.71 -28.37 11.79
CA ASN A 773 -8.60 -27.41 11.78
C ASN A 773 -7.25 -28.04 11.37
N TYR A 774 -6.98 -29.27 11.83
CA TYR A 774 -5.79 -30.05 11.50
C TYR A 774 -5.69 -30.36 10.00
N GLU A 775 -6.77 -30.77 9.35
CA GLU A 775 -6.75 -31.06 7.90
C GLU A 775 -6.51 -29.79 7.06
N SER A 776 -7.06 -28.64 7.46
CA SER A 776 -6.72 -27.33 6.87
C SER A 776 -5.23 -27.01 7.01
N PHE A 777 -4.67 -27.17 8.21
CA PHE A 777 -3.26 -26.89 8.47
C PHE A 777 -2.33 -27.74 7.59
N LEU A 778 -2.66 -29.03 7.42
CA LEU A 778 -1.94 -29.92 6.52
C LEU A 778 -2.03 -29.48 5.05
N CYS A 779 -3.19 -29.01 4.58
CA CYS A 779 -3.32 -28.49 3.22
C CYS A 779 -2.52 -27.20 2.98
N LEU A 780 -2.46 -26.32 3.97
CA LEU A 780 -1.65 -25.09 3.91
C LEU A 780 -0.15 -25.41 3.86
N LEU A 781 0.31 -26.42 4.61
CA LEU A 781 1.68 -26.94 4.48
C LEU A 781 1.91 -27.60 3.11
N TYR A 782 0.97 -28.42 2.64
CA TYR A 782 1.04 -29.11 1.36
C TYR A 782 1.29 -28.15 0.20
N VAL A 783 0.45 -27.12 0.05
CA VAL A 783 0.59 -26.13 -1.04
C VAL A 783 1.79 -25.21 -0.84
N SER A 784 2.29 -25.04 0.39
CA SER A 784 3.55 -24.32 0.64
C SER A 784 4.77 -25.08 0.11
N VAL A 785 4.76 -26.43 0.18
CA VAL A 785 5.86 -27.33 -0.24
C VAL A 785 5.33 -28.64 -0.87
N PRO A 786 4.81 -28.58 -2.12
CA PRO A 786 4.13 -29.73 -2.73
C PRO A 786 5.06 -30.86 -3.20
N GLU A 787 6.35 -30.56 -3.38
CA GLU A 787 7.38 -31.52 -3.84
C GLU A 787 7.91 -32.45 -2.74
N MET A 788 7.42 -32.32 -1.50
CA MET A 788 7.98 -33.01 -0.33
C MET A 788 7.33 -34.36 -0.02
N ASN A 789 8.11 -35.26 0.57
CA ASN A 789 7.65 -36.58 1.01
C ASN A 789 6.89 -36.50 2.34
N TYR A 790 5.56 -36.51 2.27
CA TYR A 790 4.66 -36.63 3.42
C TYR A 790 4.49 -38.09 3.83
N LYS A 791 4.99 -38.48 5.01
CA LYS A 791 4.79 -39.83 5.54
C LYS A 791 3.56 -39.89 6.44
N THR A 792 2.54 -40.61 5.98
CA THR A 792 1.27 -40.83 6.65
C THR A 792 1.35 -42.01 7.63
N LYS A 793 0.93 -41.82 8.89
CA LYS A 793 0.64 -42.90 9.85
C LYS A 793 -0.66 -42.60 10.61
N LEU A 794 -1.81 -42.97 10.02
CA LEU A 794 -3.20 -42.90 10.51
C LEU A 794 -3.72 -41.59 11.14
N THR A 795 -2.99 -40.97 12.06
CA THR A 795 -3.28 -39.70 12.75
C THR A 795 -2.08 -38.75 12.81
N ASN A 796 -0.92 -39.17 12.31
CA ASN A 796 0.34 -38.43 12.36
C ASN A 796 0.85 -38.18 10.92
N GLN A 797 1.27 -36.95 10.63
CA GLN A 797 2.01 -36.59 9.42
C GLN A 797 3.42 -36.13 9.77
N SER A 798 4.43 -36.68 9.08
CA SER A 798 5.80 -36.19 9.14
C SER A 798 6.17 -35.53 7.81
N VAL A 799 6.64 -34.28 7.88
CA VAL A 799 7.24 -33.56 6.75
C VAL A 799 8.74 -33.85 6.79
N THR A 800 9.17 -34.85 6.03
CA THR A 800 10.45 -35.53 6.27
C THR A 800 11.68 -34.64 6.14
N ASP A 801 11.71 -33.71 5.20
CA ASP A 801 12.88 -32.86 4.91
C ASP A 801 13.12 -31.75 5.96
N TYR A 802 12.09 -31.45 6.75
CA TYR A 802 12.16 -30.51 7.89
C TYR A 802 12.00 -31.22 9.25
N GLU A 803 11.88 -32.54 9.29
CA GLU A 803 11.70 -33.32 10.52
C GLU A 803 10.54 -32.84 11.42
N VAL A 804 9.56 -32.10 10.86
CA VAL A 804 8.41 -31.58 11.62
C VAL A 804 7.34 -32.65 11.70
N LEU A 805 6.84 -32.88 12.91
CA LEU A 805 5.79 -33.87 13.18
C LEU A 805 4.49 -33.14 13.55
N VAL A 806 3.46 -33.28 12.71
CA VAL A 806 2.13 -32.73 12.98
C VAL A 806 1.19 -33.88 13.34
N THR A 807 0.53 -33.80 14.50
CA THR A 807 -0.29 -34.90 15.04
C THR A 807 -1.65 -34.42 15.52
N LEU A 808 -2.67 -35.26 15.34
CA LEU A 808 -3.98 -35.07 15.94
C LEU A 808 -4.20 -36.06 17.09
N PHE A 809 -4.57 -35.56 18.26
CA PHE A 809 -4.98 -36.35 19.42
C PHE A 809 -6.46 -36.11 19.74
N ASN A 810 -7.29 -37.15 19.59
CA ASN A 810 -8.71 -37.04 19.89
C ASN A 810 -8.95 -37.03 21.41
N SER A 811 -9.41 -35.90 21.94
CA SER A 811 -9.79 -35.76 23.35
C SER A 811 -11.03 -34.87 23.46
N LEU A 812 -12.19 -35.49 23.22
CA LEU A 812 -13.50 -34.85 23.12
C LEU A 812 -13.84 -33.88 24.26
N PHE A 813 -13.34 -34.14 25.47
CA PHE A 813 -13.64 -33.39 26.70
C PHE A 813 -12.39 -32.81 27.39
N LEU A 814 -11.19 -33.09 26.87
CA LEU A 814 -9.88 -32.94 27.54
C LEU A 814 -9.71 -33.80 28.82
N VAL A 815 -10.74 -33.92 29.64
CA VAL A 815 -10.80 -34.86 30.76
C VAL A 815 -11.15 -36.28 30.31
N ASP A 816 -10.78 -37.26 31.12
CA ASP A 816 -10.89 -38.68 30.75
C ASP A 816 -12.35 -39.19 30.76
N VAL A 817 -12.66 -40.10 29.84
CA VAL A 817 -13.83 -40.97 29.89
C VAL A 817 -13.35 -42.40 30.00
N GLU A 818 -13.67 -43.06 31.11
CA GLU A 818 -13.14 -44.39 31.44
C GLU A 818 -14.27 -45.41 31.58
N VAL A 819 -14.02 -46.67 31.23
CA VAL A 819 -14.96 -47.77 31.49
C VAL A 819 -14.65 -48.34 32.86
N GLU A 820 -15.47 -47.97 33.86
CA GLU A 820 -15.32 -48.45 35.23
C GLU A 820 -16.00 -49.83 35.40
N PRO A 821 -15.30 -50.84 35.96
CA PRO A 821 -15.87 -52.14 36.25
C PRO A 821 -17.15 -52.04 37.07
N ASN A 822 -18.20 -52.73 36.64
CA ASN A 822 -19.53 -52.76 37.27
C ASN A 822 -20.30 -51.42 37.31
N ILE A 823 -19.79 -50.34 36.70
CA ILE A 823 -20.45 -49.03 36.63
C ILE A 823 -20.82 -48.65 35.18
N GLY A 824 -19.89 -48.83 34.23
CA GLY A 824 -20.04 -48.38 32.84
C GLY A 824 -19.11 -47.22 32.49
N ARG A 825 -19.46 -46.40 31.49
CA ARG A 825 -18.61 -45.29 31.04
C ARG A 825 -18.76 -44.09 31.98
N VAL A 826 -17.66 -43.59 32.53
CA VAL A 826 -17.63 -42.48 33.50
C VAL A 826 -16.82 -41.32 32.94
N LEU A 827 -17.43 -40.15 32.81
CA LEU A 827 -16.74 -38.88 32.52
C LEU A 827 -16.12 -38.34 33.81
N LYS A 828 -14.79 -38.38 33.94
CA LYS A 828 -14.07 -38.02 35.17
C LYS A 828 -13.59 -36.58 35.14
N LEU A 829 -14.39 -35.65 35.68
CA LEU A 829 -14.12 -34.20 35.57
C LEU A 829 -12.81 -33.74 36.24
N ASN A 830 -12.17 -34.59 37.05
CA ASN A 830 -10.93 -34.32 37.77
C ASN A 830 -9.71 -35.12 37.26
N SER A 831 -9.83 -35.86 36.15
CA SER A 831 -8.76 -36.73 35.62
C SER A 831 -8.33 -36.32 34.20
N ILE A 832 -7.02 -36.29 33.97
CA ILE A 832 -6.37 -36.06 32.67
C ILE A 832 -5.13 -36.98 32.55
N LYS A 833 -5.34 -38.29 32.39
CA LYS A 833 -4.28 -39.29 32.17
C LYS A 833 -3.64 -39.12 30.79
N ASN A 834 -4.44 -38.72 29.80
CA ASN A 834 -3.98 -38.43 28.44
C ASN A 834 -2.90 -37.33 28.37
N GLY A 835 -2.77 -36.51 29.41
CA GLY A 835 -1.77 -35.46 29.51
C GLY A 835 -0.32 -35.95 29.39
N GLU A 836 -0.01 -37.19 29.79
CA GLU A 836 1.34 -37.76 29.63
C GLU A 836 1.79 -37.85 28.16
N ILE A 837 0.84 -37.95 27.22
CA ILE A 837 1.12 -37.95 25.78
C ILE A 837 1.36 -36.51 25.29
N TRP A 838 0.59 -35.55 25.80
CA TRP A 838 0.67 -34.14 25.37
C TRP A 838 1.99 -33.48 25.80
N LYS A 839 2.62 -33.92 26.89
CA LYS A 839 3.94 -33.44 27.35
C LYS A 839 5.06 -33.57 26.30
N GLN A 840 4.86 -34.38 25.26
CA GLN A 840 5.87 -34.67 24.23
C GLN A 840 5.92 -33.60 23.11
N ALA A 841 4.93 -32.71 23.01
CA ALA A 841 4.84 -31.71 21.95
C ALA A 841 5.41 -30.34 22.35
N ASP A 842 6.01 -29.65 21.37
CA ASP A 842 6.52 -28.28 21.49
C ASP A 842 5.41 -27.23 21.27
N VAL A 843 4.33 -27.60 20.57
CA VAL A 843 3.14 -26.77 20.40
C VAL A 843 1.89 -27.59 20.61
N LEU A 844 1.02 -27.13 21.51
CA LEU A 844 -0.27 -27.76 21.85
C LEU A 844 -1.41 -26.82 21.47
N ILE A 845 -2.34 -27.27 20.60
CA ILE A 845 -3.55 -26.53 20.23
C ILE A 845 -4.77 -27.28 20.75
N PHE A 846 -5.38 -26.80 21.83
CA PHE A 846 -6.53 -27.42 22.48
C PHE A 846 -7.87 -26.85 22.00
N ASN A 847 -8.89 -27.70 21.85
CA ASN A 847 -10.29 -27.30 21.69
C ASN A 847 -11.24 -28.30 22.36
N THR A 848 -12.32 -27.83 22.96
CA THR A 848 -13.45 -28.71 23.35
C THR A 848 -14.72 -27.90 23.56
N TRP A 849 -15.83 -28.33 22.95
CA TRP A 849 -17.17 -27.87 23.33
C TRP A 849 -18.26 -28.79 22.77
N LEU A 850 -18.15 -29.15 21.49
CA LEU A 850 -19.23 -29.76 20.69
C LEU A 850 -19.83 -31.02 21.32
N TRP A 851 -19.02 -31.81 22.01
CA TRP A 851 -19.49 -33.06 22.59
C TRP A 851 -20.11 -32.91 23.99
N TRP A 852 -19.89 -31.79 24.69
CA TRP A 852 -20.45 -31.55 26.02
C TRP A 852 -21.96 -31.38 25.99
N THR A 853 -22.54 -30.93 24.87
CA THR A 853 -23.98 -30.72 24.71
C THR A 853 -24.74 -31.97 24.27
N ARG A 854 -24.05 -33.09 23.97
CA ARG A 854 -24.68 -34.32 23.46
C ARG A 854 -25.48 -35.06 24.53
N GLY A 855 -26.79 -35.19 24.30
CA GLY A 855 -27.68 -36.07 25.05
C GLY A 855 -27.72 -37.52 24.54
N LYS A 856 -28.47 -38.37 25.24
CA LYS A 856 -28.74 -39.75 24.82
C LYS A 856 -29.52 -39.78 23.50
N PRO A 857 -29.26 -40.74 22.58
CA PRO A 857 -28.33 -41.87 22.72
C PRO A 857 -26.86 -41.55 22.38
N LYS A 858 -26.54 -40.34 21.89
CA LYS A 858 -25.19 -39.96 21.42
C LYS A 858 -24.21 -39.59 22.55
N GLN A 859 -24.59 -39.77 23.80
CA GLN A 859 -23.79 -39.46 24.99
C GLN A 859 -22.69 -40.53 25.19
N PRO A 860 -21.39 -40.16 25.19
CA PRO A 860 -20.29 -41.12 25.32
C PRO A 860 -19.99 -41.58 26.76
N TRP A 861 -20.68 -41.04 27.76
CA TRP A 861 -20.63 -41.48 29.16
C TRP A 861 -22.00 -41.91 29.67
N ASP A 862 -22.02 -42.76 30.68
CA ASP A 862 -23.21 -43.25 31.40
C ASP A 862 -23.38 -42.55 32.76
N TYR A 863 -22.25 -42.17 33.39
CA TYR A 863 -22.16 -41.40 34.64
C TYR A 863 -21.09 -40.30 34.55
N ILE A 864 -21.10 -39.37 35.50
CA ILE A 864 -20.11 -38.29 35.66
C ILE A 864 -19.53 -38.39 37.07
N GLU A 865 -18.21 -38.29 37.20
CA GLU A 865 -17.52 -38.21 38.49
C GLU A 865 -17.05 -36.77 38.77
N ASP A 866 -17.45 -36.22 39.92
CA ASP A 866 -17.09 -34.89 40.38
C ASP A 866 -16.66 -34.95 41.86
N GLY A 867 -15.38 -34.71 42.13
CA GLY A 867 -14.83 -34.70 43.49
C GLY A 867 -14.96 -36.04 44.23
N GLY A 868 -14.84 -37.17 43.50
CA GLY A 868 -15.06 -38.52 44.05
C GLY A 868 -16.53 -38.90 44.24
N ARG A 869 -17.49 -38.06 43.82
CA ARG A 869 -18.92 -38.39 43.80
C ARG A 869 -19.34 -38.77 42.39
N LEU A 870 -19.92 -39.97 42.26
CA LEU A 870 -20.53 -40.44 41.02
C LEU A 870 -21.98 -39.94 40.93
N VAL A 871 -22.33 -39.27 39.83
CA VAL A 871 -23.70 -38.84 39.53
C VAL A 871 -24.15 -39.37 38.17
N LYS A 872 -25.43 -39.73 38.05
CA LYS A 872 -26.01 -40.23 36.78
C LYS A 872 -26.07 -39.15 35.71
N ASP A 873 -26.23 -37.89 36.11
CA ASP A 873 -26.12 -36.76 35.20
C ASP A 873 -25.76 -35.44 35.90
N MET A 874 -25.32 -34.44 35.14
CA MET A 874 -25.00 -33.09 35.62
C MET A 874 -25.30 -32.05 34.52
N ASN A 875 -25.70 -30.84 34.94
CA ASN A 875 -25.76 -29.68 34.06
C ASN A 875 -24.46 -29.50 33.24
N ARG A 876 -24.58 -29.38 31.91
CA ARG A 876 -23.43 -29.38 30.97
C ARG A 876 -22.50 -28.19 31.15
N ILE A 877 -23.04 -27.03 31.48
CA ILE A 877 -22.25 -25.81 31.76
C ILE A 877 -21.40 -26.00 33.02
N THR A 878 -21.98 -26.57 34.09
CA THR A 878 -21.23 -26.92 35.31
C THR A 878 -20.15 -27.97 35.04
N ALA A 879 -20.48 -29.03 34.29
CA ALA A 879 -19.53 -30.09 33.96
C ALA A 879 -18.36 -29.56 33.09
N PHE A 880 -18.66 -28.78 32.06
CA PHE A 880 -17.69 -28.12 31.18
C PHE A 880 -16.75 -27.20 31.95
N GLN A 881 -17.31 -26.33 32.82
CA GLN A 881 -16.49 -25.44 33.64
C GLN A 881 -15.57 -26.22 34.61
N ARG A 882 -16.03 -27.35 35.17
CA ARG A 882 -15.21 -28.23 36.02
C ARG A 882 -14.08 -28.90 35.24
N GLY A 883 -14.38 -29.51 34.09
CA GLY A 883 -13.36 -30.12 33.22
C GLY A 883 -12.31 -29.13 32.75
N LEU A 884 -12.72 -27.91 32.36
CA LEU A 884 -11.79 -26.83 32.00
C LEU A 884 -10.92 -26.37 33.18
N ASN A 885 -11.45 -26.31 34.41
CA ASN A 885 -10.62 -25.99 35.58
C ASN A 885 -9.55 -27.07 35.82
N THR A 886 -9.89 -28.35 35.62
CA THR A 886 -8.94 -29.48 35.72
C THR A 886 -7.88 -29.39 34.63
N TRP A 887 -8.26 -29.05 33.40
CA TRP A 887 -7.29 -28.83 32.31
C TRP A 887 -6.38 -27.62 32.55
N VAL A 888 -6.92 -26.48 33.00
CA VAL A 888 -6.10 -25.32 33.40
C VAL A 888 -5.12 -25.70 34.50
N LYS A 889 -5.56 -26.44 35.53
CA LYS A 889 -4.69 -26.94 36.59
C LYS A 889 -3.59 -27.84 36.02
N TRP A 890 -3.93 -28.75 35.10
CA TRP A 890 -2.95 -29.62 34.43
C TRP A 890 -1.91 -28.81 33.65
N VAL A 891 -2.31 -27.78 32.90
CA VAL A 891 -1.37 -26.89 32.18
C VAL A 891 -0.45 -26.19 33.19
N GLU A 892 -1.01 -25.61 34.26
CA GLU A 892 -0.21 -24.91 35.28
C GLU A 892 0.84 -25.80 35.96
N THR A 893 0.54 -27.09 36.15
CA THR A 893 1.42 -28.03 36.87
C THR A 893 2.42 -28.75 35.96
N HIS A 894 2.05 -29.01 34.70
CA HIS A 894 2.82 -29.93 33.84
C HIS A 894 3.47 -29.27 32.62
N VAL A 895 3.04 -28.07 32.21
CA VAL A 895 3.62 -27.38 31.06
C VAL A 895 4.68 -26.38 31.50
N ASP A 896 5.83 -26.47 30.82
CA ASP A 896 6.92 -25.49 30.88
C ASP A 896 6.76 -24.49 29.72
N PRO A 897 6.31 -23.24 29.96
CA PRO A 897 6.06 -22.26 28.91
C PRO A 897 7.35 -21.79 28.20
N THR A 898 8.54 -22.14 28.73
CA THR A 898 9.81 -21.88 28.04
C THR A 898 10.13 -22.91 26.95
N LYS A 899 9.43 -24.06 26.95
CA LYS A 899 9.64 -25.17 26.02
C LYS A 899 8.43 -25.43 25.12
N THR A 900 7.22 -25.33 25.66
CA THR A 900 5.98 -25.67 24.96
C THR A 900 5.07 -24.46 24.88
N LYS A 901 4.67 -24.07 23.66
CA LYS A 901 3.62 -23.06 23.45
C LYS A 901 2.24 -23.73 23.52
N VAL A 902 1.32 -23.18 24.32
CA VAL A 902 -0.05 -23.69 24.44
C VAL A 902 -1.05 -22.68 23.87
N PHE A 903 -1.90 -23.16 22.98
CA PHE A 903 -3.02 -22.44 22.42
C PHE A 903 -4.32 -23.11 22.86
N TYR A 904 -5.34 -22.30 23.16
CA TYR A 904 -6.72 -22.76 23.23
C TYR A 904 -7.47 -22.13 22.05
N GLN A 905 -7.98 -22.96 21.16
CA GLN A 905 -8.88 -22.56 20.08
C GLN A 905 -10.26 -22.31 20.68
N GLY A 906 -10.80 -21.10 20.49
CA GLY A 906 -12.14 -20.71 20.91
C GLY A 906 -13.24 -21.62 20.33
N GLU A 907 -14.45 -21.47 20.88
CA GLU A 907 -15.64 -22.15 20.37
C GLU A 907 -15.83 -21.83 18.88
N ALA A 908 -15.86 -22.86 18.03
CA ALA A 908 -16.24 -22.70 16.64
C ALA A 908 -17.77 -22.74 16.53
N ALA A 909 -18.33 -21.87 15.70
CA ALA A 909 -19.76 -21.65 15.61
C ALA A 909 -20.53 -22.84 15.03
N SER A 910 -21.80 -22.96 15.42
CA SER A 910 -22.76 -23.87 14.80
C SER A 910 -24.05 -23.13 14.44
N HIS A 911 -24.52 -23.28 13.20
CA HIS A 911 -25.62 -22.48 12.64
C HIS A 911 -26.88 -23.33 12.40
N HIS A 912 -27.56 -23.69 13.49
CA HIS A 912 -28.76 -24.55 13.44
C HIS A 912 -30.09 -23.76 13.40
N HIS A 913 -30.13 -22.52 13.89
CA HIS A 913 -31.36 -21.72 13.99
C HIS A 913 -31.13 -20.28 13.49
N GLY A 914 -31.93 -19.83 12.52
CA GLY A 914 -31.76 -18.51 11.89
C GLY A 914 -31.94 -17.31 12.81
N GLU A 915 -32.69 -17.50 13.91
CA GLU A 915 -32.83 -16.50 14.98
C GLU A 915 -31.49 -16.07 15.58
N ASP A 916 -30.49 -16.96 15.64
CA ASP A 916 -29.15 -16.67 16.17
C ASP A 916 -28.41 -15.61 15.31
N TRP A 917 -28.75 -15.47 14.02
CA TRP A 917 -28.17 -14.48 13.10
C TRP A 917 -29.19 -13.47 12.55
N GLY A 918 -30.36 -13.33 13.18
CA GLY A 918 -31.35 -12.30 12.85
C GLY A 918 -32.29 -12.64 11.69
N GLU A 919 -32.35 -13.90 11.26
CA GLU A 919 -33.26 -14.40 10.21
C GLU A 919 -34.27 -15.42 10.79
N PRO A 920 -35.22 -14.98 11.63
CA PRO A 920 -36.18 -15.87 12.28
C PRO A 920 -37.04 -16.60 11.24
N GLY A 921 -37.02 -17.94 11.30
CA GLY A 921 -37.70 -18.83 10.36
C GLY A 921 -36.77 -19.68 9.50
N VAL A 922 -35.50 -19.28 9.34
CA VAL A 922 -34.47 -20.13 8.69
C VAL A 922 -34.10 -21.29 9.63
N LYS A 923 -34.00 -22.51 9.06
CA LYS A 923 -33.66 -23.75 9.78
C LYS A 923 -32.41 -24.37 9.19
N GLY A 924 -31.35 -24.49 10.00
CA GLY A 924 -30.04 -24.91 9.55
C GLY A 924 -29.37 -23.90 8.61
N CYS A 925 -28.34 -24.37 7.91
CA CYS A 925 -27.38 -23.57 7.14
C CYS A 925 -27.39 -23.88 5.63
N SER A 926 -28.28 -24.74 5.15
CA SER A 926 -28.16 -25.32 3.79
C SER A 926 -28.33 -24.36 2.63
N ASN A 927 -28.97 -23.20 2.85
CA ASN A 927 -29.18 -22.18 1.83
C ASN A 927 -28.27 -20.95 2.04
N GLU A 928 -27.37 -21.00 3.02
CA GLU A 928 -26.55 -19.86 3.42
C GLU A 928 -25.29 -19.75 2.56
N THR A 929 -25.24 -18.72 1.73
CA THR A 929 -24.18 -18.51 0.72
C THR A 929 -23.31 -17.28 1.01
N ARG A 930 -23.64 -16.52 2.06
CA ARG A 930 -22.94 -15.31 2.50
C ARG A 930 -22.85 -15.23 4.03
N PRO A 931 -21.77 -14.64 4.57
CA PRO A 931 -21.62 -14.42 6.00
C PRO A 931 -22.62 -13.37 6.52
N VAL A 932 -22.76 -13.32 7.84
CA VAL A 932 -23.30 -12.16 8.54
C VAL A 932 -22.31 -11.01 8.36
N MET A 933 -22.77 -9.89 7.80
CA MET A 933 -21.91 -8.75 7.50
C MET A 933 -21.60 -7.90 8.74
N GLY A 934 -20.36 -7.41 8.83
CA GLY A 934 -19.89 -6.58 9.95
C GLY A 934 -18.99 -7.33 10.93
N SER A 935 -18.95 -6.86 12.18
CA SER A 935 -18.06 -7.35 13.24
C SER A 935 -18.79 -7.88 14.48
N ILE A 936 -20.13 -7.87 14.47
CA ILE A 936 -20.99 -8.21 15.61
C ILE A 936 -21.94 -9.33 15.20
N TYR A 937 -21.98 -10.42 15.95
CA TYR A 937 -22.94 -11.50 15.76
C TYR A 937 -24.26 -11.20 16.52
N PRO A 938 -25.45 -11.24 15.87
CA PRO A 938 -26.72 -10.88 16.50
C PRO A 938 -27.06 -11.67 17.77
N GLY A 939 -26.83 -12.99 17.79
CA GLY A 939 -27.04 -13.85 18.96
C GLY A 939 -26.06 -13.62 20.13
N GLY A 940 -25.11 -12.69 19.99
CA GLY A 940 -24.13 -12.36 21.02
C GLY A 940 -23.03 -13.41 21.18
N LEU A 941 -22.31 -13.35 22.31
CA LEU A 941 -21.23 -14.29 22.62
C LEU A 941 -21.82 -15.56 23.28
N PRO A 942 -21.62 -16.77 22.73
CA PRO A 942 -22.20 -17.98 23.30
C PRO A 942 -21.68 -18.30 24.71
N LEU A 943 -22.47 -19.05 25.47
CA LEU A 943 -22.20 -19.31 26.88
C LEU A 943 -20.91 -20.11 27.10
N ALA A 944 -20.51 -21.00 26.18
CA ALA A 944 -19.26 -21.74 26.30
C ALA A 944 -18.03 -20.85 26.11
N ALA A 945 -17.99 -20.00 25.08
CA ALA A 945 -16.98 -18.96 24.94
C ALA A 945 -16.88 -18.03 26.16
N GLN A 946 -18.02 -17.64 26.77
CA GLN A 946 -18.02 -16.90 28.04
C GLN A 946 -17.34 -17.68 29.18
N ILE A 947 -17.58 -18.99 29.29
CA ILE A 947 -16.97 -19.86 30.31
C ILE A 947 -15.47 -20.02 30.07
N VAL A 948 -15.03 -20.27 28.83
CA VAL A 948 -13.61 -20.35 28.46
C VAL A 948 -12.89 -19.06 28.88
N LYS A 949 -13.41 -17.89 28.47
CA LYS A 949 -12.83 -16.58 28.86
C LYS A 949 -12.82 -16.38 30.38
N LYS A 950 -13.88 -16.80 31.09
CA LYS A 950 -13.99 -16.73 32.56
C LYS A 950 -12.99 -17.65 33.28
N VAL A 951 -12.75 -18.85 32.76
CA VAL A 951 -11.80 -19.82 33.34
C VAL A 951 -10.36 -19.38 33.07
N LEU A 952 -10.00 -19.05 31.82
CA LEU A 952 -8.67 -18.53 31.48
C LEU A 952 -8.33 -17.23 32.22
N LYS A 953 -9.30 -16.32 32.41
CA LYS A 953 -9.11 -15.10 33.23
C LYS A 953 -8.80 -15.39 34.72
N LYS A 954 -9.12 -16.58 35.23
CA LYS A 954 -8.82 -17.03 36.59
C LYS A 954 -7.57 -17.91 36.72
N MET A 955 -6.96 -18.32 35.61
CA MET A 955 -5.67 -19.02 35.61
C MET A 955 -4.61 -18.17 36.31
N ARG A 956 -3.70 -18.81 37.05
CA ARG A 956 -2.59 -18.18 37.76
C ARG A 956 -1.41 -17.89 36.83
N LYS A 957 -1.04 -18.86 35.97
CA LYS A 957 0.00 -18.72 34.94
C LYS A 957 -0.59 -18.33 33.57
N LYS A 958 -1.11 -17.12 33.45
CA LYS A 958 -1.84 -16.67 32.24
C LYS A 958 -0.95 -16.62 31.01
N GLU A 959 0.31 -16.27 31.22
CA GLU A 959 1.39 -16.28 30.23
C GLU A 959 1.69 -17.65 29.64
N SER A 960 1.18 -18.75 30.22
CA SER A 960 1.37 -20.10 29.70
C SER A 960 0.36 -20.51 28.62
N ILE A 961 -0.67 -19.71 28.32
CA ILE A 961 -1.71 -20.04 27.31
C ILE A 961 -2.08 -18.81 26.47
N PHE A 962 -2.15 -19.01 25.15
CA PHE A 962 -2.72 -18.06 24.20
C PHE A 962 -4.15 -18.48 23.78
N LEU A 963 -5.12 -17.57 23.85
CA LEU A 963 -6.48 -17.82 23.35
C LEU A 963 -6.58 -17.38 21.89
N LEU A 964 -6.80 -18.33 20.97
CA LEU A 964 -7.21 -18.02 19.60
C LEU A 964 -8.73 -17.73 19.65
N ASP A 965 -9.11 -16.47 19.80
CA ASP A 965 -10.49 -16.02 20.06
C ASP A 965 -11.37 -16.03 18.78
N ILE A 966 -11.36 -17.16 18.08
CA ILE A 966 -12.01 -17.36 16.78
C ILE A 966 -13.55 -17.37 16.82
N THR A 967 -14.18 -17.17 17.98
CA THR A 967 -15.62 -17.43 18.15
C THR A 967 -16.47 -16.47 17.34
N ILE A 968 -16.31 -15.15 17.51
CA ILE A 968 -17.16 -14.17 16.78
C ILE A 968 -16.92 -14.26 15.27
N LEU A 969 -15.66 -14.33 14.81
CA LEU A 969 -15.38 -14.48 13.39
C LEU A 969 -15.96 -15.77 12.81
N SER A 970 -16.01 -16.87 13.56
CA SER A 970 -16.63 -18.12 13.08
C SER A 970 -18.16 -18.02 13.06
N HIS A 971 -18.76 -17.31 14.03
CA HIS A 971 -20.21 -17.05 14.08
C HIS A 971 -20.68 -16.12 12.96
N LEU A 972 -19.83 -15.26 12.42
CA LEU A 972 -20.17 -14.51 11.22
C LEU A 972 -20.24 -15.42 9.97
N ARG A 973 -19.74 -16.66 10.00
CA ARG A 973 -19.64 -17.57 8.84
C ARG A 973 -20.73 -18.63 8.75
N LYS A 974 -22.00 -18.22 8.79
CA LYS A 974 -23.15 -19.11 8.51
C LYS A 974 -23.07 -19.83 7.16
N ASP A 975 -22.35 -19.25 6.20
CA ASP A 975 -22.09 -19.77 4.86
C ASP A 975 -20.99 -20.85 4.78
N GLY A 976 -20.11 -20.95 5.78
CA GLY A 976 -18.89 -21.75 5.71
C GLY A 976 -19.06 -23.26 5.91
N HIS A 977 -20.28 -23.74 6.14
CA HIS A 977 -20.58 -25.13 6.52
C HIS A 977 -20.76 -26.07 5.30
N PRO A 978 -20.44 -27.38 5.43
CA PRO A 978 -20.81 -28.37 4.42
C PRO A 978 -22.32 -28.51 4.22
N ALA A 979 -23.13 -28.26 5.25
CA ALA A 979 -24.57 -28.46 5.23
C ALA A 979 -24.93 -29.87 4.69
N ASN A 980 -25.52 -29.96 3.49
CA ASN A 980 -25.94 -31.22 2.86
C ASN A 980 -24.81 -31.90 2.06
N HIS A 981 -23.63 -31.27 1.96
CA HIS A 981 -22.53 -31.67 1.08
C HIS A 981 -21.46 -32.55 1.75
N ASN A 982 -21.64 -32.87 3.04
CA ASN A 982 -20.72 -33.63 3.91
C ASN A 982 -20.54 -35.14 3.59
N GLY A 983 -21.03 -35.62 2.43
CA GLY A 983 -20.99 -37.03 2.03
C GLY A 983 -21.80 -38.03 2.90
N ASN A 984 -22.55 -37.56 3.90
CA ASN A 984 -23.32 -38.36 4.84
C ASN A 984 -24.83 -38.04 4.78
N LYS A 985 -25.66 -38.89 5.39
CA LYS A 985 -27.11 -38.64 5.51
C LYS A 985 -27.40 -37.67 6.65
N GLY A 986 -27.44 -36.37 6.35
CA GLY A 986 -27.90 -35.32 7.28
C GLY A 986 -27.26 -33.96 7.02
N ILE A 987 -27.81 -32.92 7.64
CA ILE A 987 -27.27 -31.55 7.54
C ILE A 987 -26.17 -31.36 8.60
N ASP A 988 -25.00 -30.90 8.17
CA ASP A 988 -23.90 -30.51 9.07
C ASP A 988 -23.69 -29.00 9.06
N CYS A 989 -24.23 -28.34 10.09
CA CYS A 989 -24.03 -26.92 10.38
C CYS A 989 -23.09 -26.71 11.58
N THR A 990 -22.07 -27.57 11.71
CA THR A 990 -21.13 -27.58 12.84
C THR A 990 -19.69 -27.57 12.35
N HIS A 991 -19.31 -28.47 11.45
CA HIS A 991 -18.00 -28.46 10.82
C HIS A 991 -17.98 -27.46 9.65
N PHE A 992 -16.80 -27.11 9.16
CA PHE A 992 -16.62 -26.17 8.06
C PHE A 992 -16.04 -26.83 6.83
N CYS A 993 -16.42 -26.33 5.66
CA CYS A 993 -15.82 -26.70 4.39
C CYS A 993 -14.32 -26.40 4.40
N LEU A 994 -13.54 -27.30 3.82
CA LEU A 994 -12.13 -27.11 3.52
C LEU A 994 -11.93 -27.04 2.02
N SER A 995 -11.27 -26.02 1.47
CA SER A 995 -10.82 -24.75 2.06
C SER A 995 -11.97 -23.88 2.57
N GLY A 996 -11.72 -23.03 3.55
CA GLY A 996 -12.74 -22.18 4.16
C GLY A 996 -12.33 -21.57 5.50
N VAL A 997 -13.27 -21.51 6.44
CA VAL A 997 -13.11 -20.84 7.74
C VAL A 997 -11.90 -21.34 8.55
N PRO A 998 -11.57 -22.65 8.61
CA PRO A 998 -10.41 -23.15 9.33
C PRO A 998 -9.06 -22.65 8.76
N ASP A 999 -9.01 -22.28 7.48
CA ASP A 999 -7.79 -21.71 6.88
C ASP A 999 -7.45 -20.36 7.52
N THR A 1000 -8.47 -19.58 7.88
CA THR A 1000 -8.33 -18.34 8.66
C THR A 1000 -7.93 -18.62 10.11
N TRP A 1001 -8.44 -19.70 10.73
CA TRP A 1001 -7.97 -20.11 12.07
C TRP A 1001 -6.48 -20.46 12.05
N ASN A 1002 -6.02 -21.12 10.98
CA ASN A 1002 -4.61 -21.46 10.79
C ASN A 1002 -3.74 -20.27 10.41
N GLN A 1003 -4.25 -19.27 9.70
CA GLN A 1003 -3.58 -17.98 9.56
C GLN A 1003 -3.43 -17.30 10.93
N LEU A 1004 -4.51 -17.17 11.71
CA LEU A 1004 -4.47 -16.53 13.03
C LEU A 1004 -3.54 -17.27 14.01
N PHE A 1005 -3.56 -18.60 13.98
CA PHE A 1005 -2.60 -19.45 14.70
C PHE A 1005 -1.17 -19.18 14.25
N TYR A 1006 -0.90 -19.16 12.93
CA TYR A 1006 0.41 -18.80 12.38
C TYR A 1006 0.84 -17.43 12.91
N VAL A 1007 0.08 -16.35 12.77
CA VAL A 1007 0.47 -15.03 13.32
C VAL A 1007 0.75 -15.07 14.82
N SER A 1008 -0.06 -15.81 15.58
CA SER A 1008 0.09 -15.94 17.05
C SER A 1008 1.25 -16.86 17.47
N LEU A 1009 1.85 -17.59 16.54
CA LEU A 1009 2.94 -18.54 16.78
C LEU A 1009 4.32 -17.91 16.65
N PHE A 1010 4.47 -16.81 15.90
CA PHE A 1010 5.77 -16.20 15.62
C PHE A 1010 6.15 -15.11 16.61
#